data_AF-A0AAV2BJT6-F1
#
_entry.id   AF-A0AAV2BJT6-F1
#
_cell.length_a   1.000
_cell.length_b   1.000
_cell.length_c   1.000
_cell.angle_alpha   90.00
_cell.angle_beta   90.00
_cell.angle_gamma   90.00
#
_symmetry.space_group_name_H-M   'P 1'
#
loop_
_entity.id
_entity.type
_entity.pdbx_description
1 polymer ?
#
loop_
_entity_poly.entity_id
_entity_poly.type
_entity_poly.pdbx_seq_one_letter_code
_entity_poly.pdbx_strand_id
1 'polypeptide(L)'
;MSWNIGEKELDFRKKKDKIQQRPVVLRKRRKRVKPEANWPMFYYQFNQDHTKPDLIWNYRTREELKDALEKEMRDFSSCRDLSRTITISWNHIEFEVHYNSLAEEIKIGDYYLRLLLEEDDKDTSGSSFIKKSHEFFNDLYHRFLLSPKPSMKSMCLQAMAIVYGRHHEEIGSFNDTRFIVSMLDRSTDKLERDRLVLFIGKLILHKKNVKEVIDAGGLRILVDLLTLAHLHTSRATVPTQTNVIEASPEMMMMTEKEWYYRNAEKERHGPFGFNEIKDLWSEGVIHPKTRCWAQGMDGWKPVHMIPQLKWAVMTTGNALMNESDLANEILKMLIHICEYFPSRDSDGAVIRPLPRAKRLLSDATCLPHIVQLLLTFDPILVEKVAILLTHIMLDNPDISKLYQSGFFYFILMYTGSNLLPIGSLLQMSHSCQAFRCEENQASSIMQRSILGQLLPEAMVCYLENHGAEKFAQIFLGEYDTPEAIWSNEMRRLMIEKIASHIAEFTPRLRSNTKALYQYCAIPVIQYPQLENELFCNIYYLRHLCDVQKFPEWPIRDPVKLLKDVLEAWKQEVEKKPPALSVDEAYETLGLKREDQPDESVIRKSYFKLAQKYHPDKNPDGREIFENVNKAYEFLCSKSSRQCEGPDPHNVVLILKAQTILFSRHKEELHPYKYSGYPMLVKTIRMETNDSQLFSKSAPLLAAAAETAYHTVNCSALNAEELRREGGLEALQEAFSRCVGVLSKSSKIEDLSVQVCIHISRCFAVAAQFRGCRERMIEMPDMIRDLCRILYFNHLTKLCTVVVECVSALAINDALQTHLYQAGVLFHLLIFLFNYDYTLEEGGVQRDQESNKQEIANQLAKLSLRALSRLGGYGTGDDETPKNDAVHMSLTALLTPYLVNQLSRSEPAEILKILNSNTENPYLIWDNATRAELTEYLKTQRRDKIRSGECDPSYGSDFKFTAHASELIIGGIFVRVYNEQATFPLEVSKI
;
A
#
# COMPACT_ATOMS: atom_id res chain seq x y z
N MET A 1 -35.78 -49.05 47.49
CA MET A 1 -35.69 -50.09 48.54
C MET A 1 -34.95 -49.48 49.71
N SER A 2 -35.66 -49.02 50.75
CA SER A 2 -35.98 -49.81 51.97
C SER A 2 -34.79 -49.69 52.95
N TRP A 3 -34.91 -49.27 54.20
CA TRP A 3 -35.78 -49.74 55.30
C TRP A 3 -35.83 -48.67 56.42
N ASN A 4 -36.99 -48.30 56.97
CA ASN A 4 -37.64 -48.83 58.20
C ASN A 4 -36.68 -49.04 59.39
N ILE A 5 -36.78 -48.25 60.47
CA ILE A 5 -37.68 -48.35 61.66
C ILE A 5 -37.24 -49.44 62.65
N GLY A 6 -37.21 -49.05 63.93
CA GLY A 6 -37.41 -49.92 65.10
C GLY A 6 -36.11 -50.41 65.74
N GLU A 7 -35.97 -50.65 67.04
CA GLU A 7 -36.87 -50.79 68.19
C GLU A 7 -35.91 -50.85 69.41
N LYS A 8 -36.08 -50.09 70.50
CA LYS A 8 -36.91 -50.38 71.68
C LYS A 8 -36.99 -51.86 72.08
N GLU A 9 -36.40 -52.18 73.24
CA GLU A 9 -36.94 -53.02 74.34
C GLU A 9 -35.88 -53.01 75.46
N LEU A 10 -36.05 -52.55 76.71
CA LEU A 10 -37.10 -52.65 77.73
C LEU A 10 -37.36 -54.09 78.22
N ASP A 11 -36.73 -54.48 79.34
CA ASP A 11 -37.27 -55.32 80.43
C ASP A 11 -36.16 -55.48 81.50
N PHE A 12 -36.29 -55.48 82.82
CA PHE A 12 -37.28 -55.10 83.85
C PHE A 12 -36.64 -55.54 85.20
N ARG A 13 -37.09 -54.94 86.32
CA ARG A 13 -37.12 -55.52 87.72
C ARG A 13 -35.77 -55.70 88.45
N LYS A 14 -35.65 -55.50 89.78
CA LYS A 14 -36.48 -54.95 90.87
C LYS A 14 -35.60 -54.91 92.12
N LYS A 15 -35.78 -53.88 92.98
CA LYS A 15 -35.58 -53.84 94.46
C LYS A 15 -34.14 -54.07 94.97
N LYS A 16 -33.66 -53.52 96.09
CA LYS A 16 -34.11 -52.61 97.16
C LYS A 16 -32.81 -52.26 97.91
N ASP A 17 -32.63 -51.02 98.38
CA ASP A 17 -32.30 -50.70 99.78
C ASP A 17 -31.75 -49.29 99.97
N LYS A 18 -32.08 -48.76 101.15
CA LYS A 18 -31.91 -47.37 101.59
C LYS A 18 -30.44 -46.95 101.62
N ILE A 19 -30.12 -45.85 100.93
CA ILE A 19 -28.96 -45.00 101.25
C ILE A 19 -29.41 -43.53 101.21
N GLN A 20 -28.99 -42.79 102.23
CA GLN A 20 -29.31 -41.41 102.59
C GLN A 20 -29.41 -40.43 101.40
N GLN A 21 -30.51 -39.67 101.40
CA GLN A 21 -30.76 -38.57 100.46
C GLN A 21 -29.83 -37.39 100.75
N ARG A 22 -28.74 -37.29 99.97
CA ARG A 22 -28.03 -36.02 99.73
C ARG A 22 -28.87 -35.15 98.78
N PRO A 23 -28.91 -33.82 98.95
CA PRO A 23 -29.67 -32.94 98.07
C PRO A 23 -29.18 -33.06 96.62
N VAL A 24 -30.14 -33.30 95.72
CA VAL A 24 -29.94 -33.40 94.28
C VAL A 24 -29.57 -32.01 93.75
N VAL A 25 -28.27 -31.76 93.60
CA VAL A 25 -27.76 -30.64 92.80
C VAL A 25 -27.99 -31.00 91.33
N LEU A 26 -28.98 -30.38 90.70
CA LEU A 26 -29.12 -30.36 89.25
C LEU A 26 -27.88 -29.72 88.63
N ARG A 27 -26.84 -30.51 88.35
CA ARG A 27 -25.72 -30.07 87.49
C ARG A 27 -26.31 -29.74 86.12
N LYS A 28 -26.33 -28.46 85.76
CA LYS A 28 -26.55 -28.01 84.38
C LYS A 28 -25.63 -28.84 83.47
N ARG A 29 -26.23 -29.65 82.59
CA ARG A 29 -25.52 -30.42 81.56
C ARG A 29 -24.61 -29.43 80.83
N ARG A 30 -23.28 -29.62 80.88
CA ARG A 30 -22.35 -28.87 80.02
C ARG A 30 -22.75 -29.19 78.57
N LYS A 31 -23.57 -28.33 77.96
CA LYS A 31 -23.65 -28.26 76.51
C LYS A 31 -22.23 -27.92 76.08
N ARG A 32 -21.51 -28.88 75.49
CA ARG A 32 -20.33 -28.56 74.68
C ARG A 32 -20.89 -27.75 73.52
N VAL A 33 -20.93 -26.42 73.69
CA VAL A 33 -21.13 -25.50 72.58
C VAL A 33 -19.91 -25.74 71.70
N LYS A 34 -20.10 -26.40 70.55
CA LYS A 34 -19.05 -26.40 69.54
C LYS A 34 -18.88 -24.93 69.15
N PRO A 35 -17.67 -24.35 69.20
CA PRO A 35 -17.48 -23.02 68.68
C PRO A 35 -17.82 -23.06 67.19
N GLU A 36 -18.90 -22.37 66.80
CA GLU A 36 -19.31 -22.25 65.39
C GLU A 36 -18.36 -21.32 64.61
N ALA A 37 -17.60 -20.49 65.33
CA ALA A 37 -16.65 -19.53 64.78
C ALA A 37 -15.18 -19.91 65.10
N ASN A 38 -14.29 -19.58 64.17
CA ASN A 38 -12.85 -19.82 64.27
C ASN A 38 -12.15 -18.77 65.16
N TRP A 39 -12.37 -18.87 66.48
CA TRP A 39 -11.78 -17.97 67.48
C TRP A 39 -10.24 -17.90 67.42
N PRO A 40 -9.48 -18.99 67.18
CA PRO A 40 -8.03 -18.89 67.00
C PRO A 40 -7.62 -17.94 65.86
N MET A 41 -8.31 -18.02 64.72
CA MET A 41 -8.04 -17.12 63.59
C MET A 41 -8.46 -15.68 63.90
N PHE A 42 -9.58 -15.50 64.61
CA PHE A 42 -9.99 -14.17 65.07
C PHE A 42 -8.91 -13.52 65.93
N TYR A 43 -8.43 -14.20 66.98
CA TYR A 43 -7.39 -13.62 67.86
C TYR A 43 -6.05 -13.42 67.15
N TYR A 44 -5.71 -14.28 66.19
CA TYR A 44 -4.54 -14.07 65.34
C TYR A 44 -4.68 -12.76 64.55
N GLN A 45 -5.82 -12.55 63.88
CA GLN A 45 -6.10 -11.34 63.10
C GLN A 45 -6.30 -10.09 63.99
N PHE A 46 -6.89 -10.24 65.17
CA PHE A 46 -7.12 -9.17 66.13
C PHE A 46 -5.82 -8.54 66.64
N ASN A 47 -4.73 -9.31 66.70
CA ASN A 47 -3.42 -8.82 67.12
C ASN A 47 -2.60 -8.21 65.98
N GLN A 48 -3.14 -8.17 64.76
CA GLN A 48 -2.50 -7.54 63.60
C GLN A 48 -3.06 -6.14 63.35
N ASP A 49 -2.28 -5.33 62.64
CA ASP A 49 -2.77 -4.04 62.12
C ASP A 49 -3.47 -4.26 60.78
N HIS A 50 -4.69 -3.73 60.66
CA HIS A 50 -5.49 -3.70 59.44
C HIS A 50 -5.75 -2.27 59.02
N THR A 51 -5.47 -1.97 57.76
CA THR A 51 -5.85 -0.71 57.11
C THR A 51 -6.55 -1.09 55.82
N LYS A 52 -7.85 -1.39 55.92
CA LYS A 52 -8.71 -1.83 54.81
C LYS A 52 -9.88 -0.85 54.68
N PRO A 53 -10.52 -0.76 53.50
CA PRO A 53 -11.67 0.11 53.31
C PRO A 53 -12.81 -0.14 54.30
N ASP A 54 -13.05 -1.37 54.73
CA ASP A 54 -14.09 -1.74 55.71
C ASP A 54 -13.59 -1.84 57.16
N LEU A 55 -12.27 -1.70 57.41
CA LEU A 55 -11.68 -1.89 58.73
C LEU A 55 -10.39 -1.11 58.93
N ILE A 56 -10.41 -0.16 59.86
CA ILE A 56 -9.21 0.43 60.46
C ILE A 56 -9.04 -0.19 61.84
N TRP A 57 -8.00 -1.00 62.00
CA TRP A 57 -7.67 -1.65 63.26
C TRP A 57 -6.18 -1.56 63.50
N ASN A 58 -5.76 -0.67 64.40
CA ASN A 58 -4.35 -0.43 64.71
C ASN A 58 -4.14 -0.36 66.22
N TYR A 59 -2.91 -0.07 66.64
CA TYR A 59 -2.58 0.08 68.06
C TYR A 59 -3.49 1.09 68.79
N ARG A 60 -3.83 2.23 68.16
CA ARG A 60 -4.69 3.26 68.78
C ARG A 60 -6.13 2.77 68.94
N THR A 61 -6.73 2.19 67.91
CA THR A 61 -8.11 1.67 68.02
C THR A 61 -8.20 0.50 69.00
N ARG A 62 -7.11 -0.30 69.15
CA ARG A 62 -7.02 -1.34 70.19
C ARG A 62 -7.02 -0.78 71.59
N GLU A 63 -6.21 0.25 71.85
CA GLU A 63 -6.20 0.92 73.16
C GLU A 63 -7.54 1.62 73.43
N GLU A 64 -8.16 2.26 72.44
CA GLU A 64 -9.50 2.85 72.61
C GLU A 64 -10.57 1.82 72.99
N LEU A 65 -10.57 0.62 72.38
CA LEU A 65 -11.44 -0.49 72.77
C LEU A 65 -11.14 -0.95 74.21
N LYS A 66 -9.87 -1.13 74.53
CA LYS A 66 -9.43 -1.60 75.84
C LYS A 66 -9.83 -0.61 76.94
N ASP A 67 -9.58 0.67 76.74
CA ASP A 67 -9.93 1.74 77.68
C ASP A 67 -11.45 1.83 77.88
N ALA A 68 -12.23 1.71 76.80
CA ALA A 68 -13.69 1.68 76.87
C ALA A 68 -14.20 0.46 77.66
N LEU A 69 -13.66 -0.73 77.40
CA LEU A 69 -14.02 -1.95 78.13
C LEU A 69 -13.59 -1.90 79.60
N GLU A 70 -12.39 -1.41 79.91
CA GLU A 70 -11.92 -1.25 81.29
C GLU A 70 -12.78 -0.26 82.05
N LYS A 71 -13.17 0.85 81.42
CA LYS A 71 -14.10 1.82 81.99
C LYS A 71 -15.46 1.19 82.25
N GLU A 72 -16.05 0.51 81.26
CA GLU A 72 -17.33 -0.18 81.39
C GLU A 72 -17.30 -1.25 82.49
N MET A 73 -16.21 -2.02 82.58
CA MET A 73 -16.01 -3.00 83.65
C MET A 73 -15.91 -2.37 85.03
N ARG A 74 -15.25 -1.20 85.16
CA ARG A 74 -15.19 -0.43 86.40
C ARG A 74 -16.57 0.11 86.78
N ASP A 75 -17.30 0.66 85.83
CA ASP A 75 -18.64 1.22 86.04
C ASP A 75 -19.63 0.11 86.43
N PHE A 76 -19.62 -1.02 85.70
CA PHE A 76 -20.41 -2.21 86.03
C PHE A 76 -20.09 -2.78 87.41
N SER A 77 -18.80 -2.91 87.74
CA SER A 77 -18.37 -3.42 89.05
C SER A 77 -18.80 -2.49 90.18
N SER A 78 -18.68 -1.17 89.97
CA SER A 78 -19.14 -0.16 90.93
C SER A 78 -20.64 -0.26 91.17
N CYS A 79 -21.45 -0.35 90.10
CA CYS A 79 -22.90 -0.55 90.22
C CYS A 79 -23.27 -1.86 90.91
N ARG A 80 -22.55 -2.95 90.60
CA ARG A 80 -22.73 -4.26 91.25
C ARG A 80 -22.48 -4.19 92.75
N ASP A 81 -21.42 -3.50 93.16
CA ASP A 81 -21.01 -3.42 94.56
C ASP A 81 -21.94 -2.50 95.38
N LEU A 82 -22.59 -1.53 94.73
CA LEU A 82 -23.63 -0.65 95.29
C LEU A 82 -24.97 -1.37 95.53
N SER A 83 -25.34 -2.39 94.73
CA SER A 83 -26.62 -3.11 94.85
C SER A 83 -26.44 -4.58 95.22
N ARG A 84 -25.97 -4.86 96.45
CA ARG A 84 -25.64 -6.22 96.92
C ARG A 84 -26.82 -7.19 97.02
N THR A 85 -28.06 -6.69 97.00
CA THR A 85 -29.29 -7.48 97.16
C THR A 85 -30.02 -7.77 95.84
N ILE A 86 -29.60 -7.16 94.72
CA ILE A 86 -30.29 -7.28 93.43
C ILE A 86 -29.30 -7.82 92.39
N THR A 87 -29.72 -8.81 91.62
CA THR A 87 -28.91 -9.36 90.52
C THR A 87 -28.80 -8.32 89.39
N ILE A 88 -27.61 -7.77 89.20
CA ILE A 88 -27.33 -6.80 88.13
C ILE A 88 -26.83 -7.53 86.87
N SER A 89 -27.38 -7.17 85.72
CA SER A 89 -26.97 -7.63 84.39
C SER A 89 -26.23 -6.52 83.65
N TRP A 90 -25.21 -6.88 82.87
CA TRP A 90 -24.51 -5.90 82.03
C TRP A 90 -25.44 -5.43 80.90
N ASN A 91 -25.57 -4.10 80.76
CA ASN A 91 -26.28 -3.47 79.66
C ASN A 91 -25.44 -3.46 78.38
N HIS A 92 -25.05 -4.64 77.93
CA HIS A 92 -24.27 -4.84 76.71
C HIS A 92 -24.96 -4.33 75.43
N ILE A 93 -26.27 -4.06 75.49
CA ILE A 93 -27.05 -3.58 74.34
C ILE A 93 -26.67 -2.14 73.98
N GLU A 94 -26.39 -1.31 74.99
CA GLU A 94 -26.04 0.10 74.80
C GLU A 94 -24.52 0.35 74.82
N PHE A 95 -23.72 -0.67 75.14
CA PHE A 95 -22.27 -0.52 75.13
C PHE A 95 -21.77 -0.35 73.68
N GLU A 96 -21.21 0.82 73.40
CA GLU A 96 -20.54 1.12 72.14
C GLU A 96 -19.18 1.82 72.39
N VAL A 97 -18.23 1.56 71.52
CA VAL A 97 -16.89 2.17 71.59
C VAL A 97 -16.85 3.37 70.65
N HIS A 98 -16.55 4.53 71.22
CA HIS A 98 -16.35 5.76 70.47
C HIS A 98 -14.88 5.91 70.09
N TYR A 99 -14.57 5.60 68.83
CA TYR A 99 -13.20 5.72 68.29
C TYR A 99 -12.90 7.16 67.86
N ASN A 100 -12.40 7.98 68.78
CA ASN A 100 -12.04 9.39 68.50
C ASN A 100 -10.93 9.49 67.44
N SER A 101 -10.03 8.51 67.41
CA SER A 101 -8.98 8.40 66.39
C SER A 101 -9.49 8.31 64.96
N LEU A 102 -10.77 7.95 64.75
CA LEU A 102 -11.41 7.81 63.44
C LEU A 102 -12.37 8.96 63.09
N ALA A 103 -12.50 9.98 63.96
CA ALA A 103 -13.50 11.05 63.78
C ALA A 103 -13.27 11.92 62.53
N GLU A 104 -12.02 12.03 62.07
CA GLU A 104 -11.65 12.77 60.85
C GLU A 104 -11.83 11.93 59.56
N GLU A 105 -12.01 10.62 59.69
CA GLU A 105 -12.20 9.73 58.54
C GLU A 105 -13.63 9.84 57.99
N ILE A 106 -13.75 9.97 56.68
CA ILE A 106 -15.06 10.02 56.02
C ILE A 106 -15.57 8.59 55.86
N LYS A 107 -16.46 8.17 56.76
CA LYS A 107 -17.17 6.89 56.68
C LYS A 107 -18.51 7.04 55.95
N ILE A 108 -18.76 6.20 54.96
CA ILE A 108 -20.05 6.07 54.25
C ILE A 108 -20.45 4.60 54.29
N GLY A 109 -21.65 4.29 54.78
CA GLY A 109 -22.02 2.91 55.10
C GLY A 109 -21.00 2.30 56.07
N ASP A 110 -20.46 1.14 55.72
CA ASP A 110 -19.41 0.45 56.49
C ASP A 110 -17.97 0.78 56.05
N TYR A 111 -17.78 1.69 55.10
CA TYR A 111 -16.48 1.91 54.44
C TYR A 111 -15.88 3.30 54.66
N TYR A 112 -14.57 3.35 54.84
CA TYR A 112 -13.77 4.56 54.92
C TYR A 112 -13.33 5.00 53.53
N LEU A 113 -13.83 6.16 53.10
CA LEU A 113 -13.72 6.66 51.74
C LEU A 113 -12.26 6.89 51.32
N ARG A 114 -11.42 7.41 52.22
CA ARG A 114 -10.01 7.68 51.93
C ARG A 114 -9.27 6.40 51.53
N LEU A 115 -9.42 5.34 52.32
CA LEU A 115 -8.79 4.04 52.06
C LEU A 115 -9.32 3.38 50.79
N LEU A 116 -10.61 3.54 50.49
CA LEU A 116 -11.19 3.08 49.22
C LEU A 116 -10.60 3.80 48.00
N LEU A 117 -10.29 5.09 48.14
CA LEU A 117 -9.73 5.91 47.05
C LEU A 117 -8.20 5.74 46.90
N GLU A 118 -7.51 5.28 47.95
CA GLU A 118 -6.05 4.99 47.96
C GLU A 118 -5.70 3.59 47.46
N GLU A 119 -6.67 2.68 47.31
CA GLU A 119 -6.42 1.35 46.72
C GLU A 119 -6.02 1.48 45.24
N ASP A 120 -4.76 1.16 44.92
CA ASP A 120 -4.24 1.10 43.56
C ASP A 120 -5.00 0.08 42.69
N ASP A 121 -5.30 0.44 41.44
CA ASP A 121 -5.93 -0.43 40.43
C ASP A 121 -5.12 -1.71 40.05
N LYS A 122 -3.95 -1.92 40.67
CA LYS A 122 -3.03 -3.04 40.35
C LYS A 122 -3.29 -4.33 41.14
N ASP A 123 -4.05 -4.31 42.23
CA ASP A 123 -4.40 -5.53 42.97
C ASP A 123 -5.64 -6.20 42.37
N THR A 124 -5.42 -6.93 41.28
CA THR A 124 -6.41 -7.83 40.64
C THR A 124 -6.59 -9.16 41.40
N SER A 125 -6.25 -9.18 42.69
CA SER A 125 -6.29 -10.36 43.55
C SER A 125 -7.69 -10.57 44.16
N GLY A 126 -8.69 -10.77 43.30
CA GLY A 126 -9.87 -11.64 43.52
C GLY A 126 -10.79 -11.46 44.74
N SER A 127 -10.53 -10.58 45.70
CA SER A 127 -11.41 -10.33 46.83
C SER A 127 -11.71 -8.85 46.93
N SER A 128 -12.75 -8.39 46.22
CA SER A 128 -13.31 -7.09 46.54
C SER A 128 -13.79 -7.13 47.99
N PHE A 129 -13.20 -6.29 48.84
CA PHE A 129 -13.59 -6.15 50.24
C PHE A 129 -15.00 -5.55 50.39
N ILE A 130 -15.60 -5.08 49.28
CA ILE A 130 -16.94 -4.50 49.24
C ILE A 130 -17.98 -5.62 49.29
N LYS A 131 -18.49 -5.88 50.49
CA LYS A 131 -19.70 -6.67 50.76
C LYS A 131 -20.94 -5.80 50.49
N LYS A 132 -21.96 -6.40 49.87
CA LYS A 132 -23.24 -5.74 49.51
C LYS A 132 -23.04 -4.49 48.65
N SER A 133 -22.39 -4.65 47.51
CA SER A 133 -21.99 -3.54 46.62
C SER A 133 -23.16 -2.65 46.21
N HIS A 134 -24.37 -3.21 46.02
CA HIS A 134 -25.58 -2.45 45.71
C HIS A 134 -26.04 -1.52 46.85
N GLU A 135 -26.01 -1.96 48.11
CA GLU A 135 -26.37 -1.11 49.27
C GLU A 135 -25.36 0.04 49.40
N PHE A 136 -24.06 -0.29 49.39
CA PHE A 136 -23.01 0.72 49.53
C PHE A 136 -22.98 1.74 48.37
N PHE A 137 -23.23 1.30 47.14
CA PHE A 137 -23.35 2.21 46.00
C PHE A 137 -24.51 3.20 46.16
N ASN A 138 -25.65 2.75 46.70
CA ASN A 138 -26.76 3.64 47.00
C ASN A 138 -26.43 4.61 48.14
N ASP A 139 -25.73 4.17 49.19
CA ASP A 139 -25.27 5.06 50.28
C ASP A 139 -24.33 6.17 49.76
N LEU A 140 -23.39 5.81 48.87
CA LEU A 140 -22.52 6.77 48.19
C LEU A 140 -23.33 7.78 47.36
N TYR A 141 -24.33 7.29 46.62
CA TYR A 141 -25.20 8.15 45.82
C TYR A 141 -26.07 9.07 46.68
N HIS A 142 -26.65 8.58 47.78
CA HIS A 142 -27.39 9.40 48.73
C HIS A 142 -26.49 10.49 49.34
N ARG A 143 -25.26 10.13 49.73
CA ARG A 143 -24.29 11.11 50.24
C ARG A 143 -23.92 12.16 49.19
N PHE A 144 -23.78 11.75 47.93
CA PHE A 144 -23.55 12.65 46.79
C PHE A 144 -24.70 13.67 46.62
N LEU A 145 -25.95 13.22 46.67
CA LEU A 145 -27.13 14.08 46.53
C LEU A 145 -27.26 15.09 47.68
N LEU A 146 -26.95 14.68 48.90
CA LEU A 146 -27.09 15.50 50.10
C LEU A 146 -25.94 16.48 50.33
N SER A 147 -24.80 16.30 49.66
CA SER A 147 -23.61 17.13 49.89
C SER A 147 -23.68 18.45 49.11
N PRO A 148 -23.60 19.62 49.77
CA PRO A 148 -23.50 20.90 49.08
C PRO A 148 -22.06 21.25 48.65
N LYS A 149 -21.04 20.54 49.19
CA LYS A 149 -19.62 20.84 48.93
C LYS A 149 -19.13 20.16 47.64
N PRO A 150 -18.58 20.91 46.66
CA PRO A 150 -18.08 20.33 45.40
C PRO A 150 -16.97 19.28 45.57
N SER A 151 -16.08 19.47 46.55
CA SER A 151 -15.02 18.50 46.87
C SER A 151 -15.58 17.15 47.34
N MET A 152 -16.57 17.18 48.23
CA MET A 152 -17.27 15.98 48.69
C MET A 152 -18.05 15.29 47.57
N LYS A 153 -18.73 16.06 46.70
CA LYS A 153 -19.40 15.51 45.51
C LYS A 153 -18.41 14.80 44.58
N SER A 154 -17.25 15.43 44.35
CA SER A 154 -16.19 14.87 43.51
C SER A 154 -15.62 13.57 44.08
N MET A 155 -15.41 13.50 45.40
CA MET A 155 -14.98 12.26 46.08
C MET A 155 -16.04 11.16 46.00
N CYS A 156 -17.32 11.50 46.22
CA CYS A 156 -18.42 10.54 46.06
C CYS A 156 -18.51 10.02 44.61
N LEU A 157 -18.40 10.89 43.60
CA LEU A 157 -18.40 10.48 42.20
C LEU A 157 -17.23 9.55 41.87
N GLN A 158 -16.03 9.84 42.39
CA GLN A 158 -14.87 8.96 42.21
C GLN A 158 -15.12 7.58 42.84
N ALA A 159 -15.60 7.54 44.08
CA ALA A 159 -15.90 6.28 44.75
C ALA A 159 -17.02 5.51 44.05
N MET A 160 -18.08 6.20 43.61
CA MET A 160 -19.15 5.59 42.81
C MET A 160 -18.61 4.98 41.51
N ALA A 161 -17.68 5.66 40.83
CA ALA A 161 -17.03 5.13 39.63
C ALA A 161 -16.19 3.87 39.91
N ILE A 162 -15.45 3.83 41.03
CA ILE A 162 -14.67 2.65 41.45
C ILE A 162 -15.60 1.49 41.78
N VAL A 163 -16.59 1.71 42.66
CA VAL A 163 -17.52 0.67 43.11
C VAL A 163 -18.32 0.13 41.92
N TYR A 164 -18.88 1.01 41.08
CA TYR A 164 -19.61 0.58 39.90
C TYR A 164 -18.70 -0.14 38.90
N GLY A 165 -17.49 0.36 38.66
CA GLY A 165 -16.53 -0.27 37.76
C GLY A 165 -16.15 -1.70 38.18
N ARG A 166 -16.05 -1.98 39.49
CA ARG A 166 -15.74 -3.32 40.02
C ARG A 166 -16.96 -4.23 40.15
N HIS A 167 -18.16 -3.68 40.31
CA HIS A 167 -19.39 -4.44 40.68
C HIS A 167 -20.62 -4.18 39.81
N HIS A 168 -20.47 -3.65 38.59
CA HIS A 168 -21.61 -3.29 37.74
C HIS A 168 -22.56 -4.46 37.42
N GLU A 169 -22.07 -5.71 37.42
CA GLU A 169 -22.91 -6.90 37.21
C GLU A 169 -23.88 -7.15 38.37
N GLU A 170 -23.43 -6.96 39.62
CA GLU A 170 -24.26 -7.11 40.81
C GLU A 170 -25.19 -5.90 40.99
N ILE A 171 -24.69 -4.69 40.74
CA ILE A 171 -25.46 -3.45 40.89
C ILE A 171 -26.53 -3.33 39.78
N GLY A 172 -26.21 -3.76 38.56
CA GLY A 172 -27.10 -3.67 37.41
C GLY A 172 -27.29 -2.24 36.89
N SER A 173 -28.46 -1.96 36.31
CA SER A 173 -28.75 -0.66 35.72
C SER A 173 -28.98 0.44 36.76
N PHE A 174 -28.42 1.62 36.51
CA PHE A 174 -28.57 2.78 37.37
C PHE A 174 -29.71 3.69 36.90
N ASN A 175 -30.75 3.82 37.73
CA ASN A 175 -31.98 4.53 37.37
C ASN A 175 -31.77 6.03 37.08
N ASP A 176 -30.82 6.66 37.78
CA ASP A 176 -30.57 8.10 37.66
C ASP A 176 -29.48 8.46 36.63
N THR A 177 -29.19 7.54 35.69
CA THR A 177 -28.25 7.80 34.59
C THR A 177 -28.58 9.09 33.83
N ARG A 178 -29.87 9.37 33.58
CA ARG A 178 -30.29 10.63 32.92
C ARG A 178 -29.96 11.88 33.72
N PHE A 179 -30.08 11.80 35.05
CA PHE A 179 -29.76 12.90 35.94
C PHE A 179 -28.27 13.21 35.91
N ILE A 180 -27.41 12.18 35.94
CA ILE A 180 -25.95 12.33 35.80
C ILE A 180 -25.57 13.00 34.47
N VAL A 181 -26.18 12.57 33.35
CA VAL A 181 -25.94 13.20 32.03
C VAL A 181 -26.41 14.66 32.02
N SER A 182 -27.58 14.97 32.59
CA SER A 182 -28.04 16.36 32.71
C SER A 182 -27.14 17.20 33.61
N MET A 183 -26.52 16.58 34.62
CA MET A 183 -25.59 17.27 35.52
C MET A 183 -24.28 17.58 34.81
N LEU A 184 -23.78 16.67 33.95
CA LEU A 184 -22.62 16.95 33.09
C LEU A 184 -22.86 18.16 32.19
N ASP A 185 -24.03 18.25 31.54
CA ASP A 185 -24.35 19.40 30.68
C ASP A 185 -24.39 20.73 31.46
N ARG A 186 -24.86 20.71 32.71
CA ARG A 186 -24.95 21.92 33.55
C ARG A 186 -23.68 22.24 34.33
N SER A 187 -22.68 21.36 34.31
CA SER A 187 -21.46 21.52 35.10
C SER A 187 -20.66 22.75 34.66
N THR A 188 -20.22 23.54 35.65
CA THR A 188 -19.31 24.68 35.46
C THR A 188 -18.02 24.53 36.26
N ASP A 189 -17.85 23.45 37.01
CA ASP A 189 -16.60 23.11 37.70
C ASP A 189 -15.84 22.03 36.91
N LYS A 190 -14.54 22.25 36.65
CA LYS A 190 -13.73 21.34 35.82
C LYS A 190 -13.50 19.98 36.49
N LEU A 191 -13.33 19.95 37.81
CA LEU A 191 -13.14 18.70 38.55
C LEU A 191 -14.42 17.87 38.54
N GLU A 192 -15.56 18.50 38.81
CA GLU A 192 -16.87 17.85 38.77
C GLU A 192 -17.18 17.31 37.36
N ARG A 193 -16.93 18.11 36.31
CA ARG A 193 -17.07 17.69 34.91
C ARG A 193 -16.28 16.42 34.63
N ASP A 194 -14.99 16.41 34.98
CA ASP A 194 -14.09 15.28 34.69
C ASP A 194 -14.52 14.02 35.46
N ARG A 195 -14.93 14.17 36.72
CA ARG A 195 -15.47 13.05 37.53
C ARG A 195 -16.78 12.51 36.97
N LEU A 196 -17.67 13.38 36.49
CA LEU A 196 -18.91 12.97 35.83
C LEU A 196 -18.65 12.20 34.54
N VAL A 197 -17.70 12.65 33.71
CA VAL A 197 -17.30 11.93 32.49
C VAL A 197 -16.75 10.54 32.83
N LEU A 198 -15.83 10.44 33.79
CA LEU A 198 -15.28 9.16 34.24
C LEU A 198 -16.37 8.23 34.79
N PHE A 199 -17.30 8.77 35.58
CA PHE A 199 -18.41 7.99 36.13
C PHE A 199 -19.37 7.49 35.05
N ILE A 200 -19.75 8.34 34.09
CA ILE A 200 -20.55 7.91 32.92
C ILE A 200 -19.79 6.83 32.14
N GLY A 201 -18.47 6.95 31.99
CA GLY A 201 -17.60 5.94 31.40
C GLY A 201 -17.67 4.57 32.10
N LYS A 202 -17.93 4.53 33.41
CA LYS A 202 -18.20 3.28 34.14
C LYS A 202 -19.66 2.84 34.03
N LEU A 203 -20.62 3.76 34.01
CA LEU A 203 -22.04 3.42 33.84
C LEU A 203 -22.32 2.70 32.53
N ILE A 204 -21.61 3.04 31.44
CA ILE A 204 -21.80 2.42 30.12
C ILE A 204 -21.34 0.96 30.05
N LEU A 205 -20.65 0.42 31.05
CA LEU A 205 -20.35 -1.02 31.16
C LEU A 205 -21.62 -1.90 31.26
N HIS A 206 -22.77 -1.30 31.56
CA HIS A 206 -24.05 -1.99 31.54
C HIS A 206 -24.95 -1.47 30.41
N LYS A 207 -25.34 -2.37 29.49
CA LYS A 207 -26.07 -2.05 28.25
C LYS A 207 -27.35 -1.21 28.44
N LYS A 208 -28.09 -1.40 29.55
CA LYS A 208 -29.30 -0.58 29.82
C LYS A 208 -28.95 0.89 30.07
N ASN A 209 -27.86 1.18 30.78
CA ASN A 209 -27.45 2.57 31.04
C ASN A 209 -27.00 3.26 29.76
N VAL A 210 -26.38 2.53 28.83
CA VAL A 210 -26.04 3.07 27.50
C VAL A 210 -27.26 3.63 26.80
N LYS A 211 -28.39 2.89 26.85
CA LYS A 211 -29.66 3.37 26.30
C LYS A 211 -30.13 4.66 26.99
N GLU A 212 -30.05 4.72 28.31
CA GLU A 212 -30.42 5.92 29.08
C GLU A 212 -29.51 7.12 28.78
N VAL A 213 -28.21 6.91 28.57
CA VAL A 213 -27.26 7.97 28.13
C VAL A 213 -27.66 8.49 26.74
N ILE A 214 -28.01 7.60 25.81
CA ILE A 214 -28.46 7.98 24.47
C ILE A 214 -29.80 8.74 24.54
N ASP A 215 -30.72 8.31 25.40
CA ASP A 215 -32.03 8.94 25.61
C ASP A 215 -31.93 10.33 26.26
N ALA A 216 -30.95 10.54 27.13
CA ALA A 216 -30.66 11.83 27.74
C ALA A 216 -29.88 12.80 26.81
N GLY A 217 -29.59 12.41 25.56
CA GLY A 217 -28.81 13.23 24.63
C GLY A 217 -27.31 13.26 24.93
N GLY A 218 -26.81 12.29 25.71
CA GLY A 218 -25.42 12.22 26.16
C GLY A 218 -24.40 12.19 25.03
N LEU A 219 -24.71 11.56 23.89
CA LEU A 219 -23.78 11.51 22.75
C LEU A 219 -23.45 12.91 22.23
N ARG A 220 -24.43 13.82 22.14
CA ARG A 220 -24.19 15.19 21.68
C ARG A 220 -23.34 15.98 22.68
N ILE A 221 -23.63 15.84 23.98
CA ILE A 221 -22.86 16.48 25.06
C ILE A 221 -21.40 16.02 25.04
N LEU A 222 -21.19 14.72 24.86
CA LEU A 222 -19.86 14.12 24.73
C LEU A 222 -19.12 14.67 23.50
N VAL A 223 -19.78 14.76 22.34
CA VAL A 223 -19.18 15.35 21.13
C VAL A 223 -18.91 16.86 21.30
N ASP A 224 -19.75 17.59 22.02
CA ASP A 224 -19.50 19.00 22.34
C ASP A 224 -18.21 19.16 23.17
N LEU A 225 -17.99 18.28 24.16
CA LEU A 225 -16.76 18.23 24.96
C LEU A 225 -15.54 17.82 24.12
N LEU A 226 -15.69 16.88 23.17
CA LEU A 226 -14.60 16.49 22.26
C LEU A 226 -14.00 17.69 21.52
N THR A 227 -14.84 18.64 21.09
CA THR A 227 -14.38 19.80 20.32
C THR A 227 -13.35 20.66 21.08
N LEU A 228 -13.33 20.60 22.41
CA LEU A 228 -12.37 21.33 23.24
C LEU A 228 -10.92 20.87 23.00
N ALA A 229 -10.70 19.67 22.46
CA ALA A 229 -9.37 19.19 22.08
C ALA A 229 -8.65 20.15 21.11
N HIS A 230 -9.37 20.94 20.31
CA HIS A 230 -8.75 21.94 19.43
C HIS A 230 -8.10 23.11 20.16
N LEU A 231 -8.37 23.28 21.45
CA LEU A 231 -7.83 24.35 22.30
C LEU A 231 -6.58 23.93 23.08
N HIS A 232 -6.14 22.67 22.98
CA HIS A 232 -4.97 22.17 23.70
C HIS A 232 -3.67 22.76 23.11
N THR A 233 -2.89 23.48 23.93
CA THR A 233 -1.67 24.18 23.50
C THR A 233 -0.36 23.47 23.87
N SER A 234 -0.37 22.48 24.78
CA SER A 234 0.83 21.83 25.34
C SER A 234 1.11 20.43 24.77
N ARG A 235 0.69 20.13 23.54
CA ARG A 235 0.92 18.82 22.93
C ARG A 235 2.40 18.56 22.68
N ALA A 236 2.85 17.35 22.98
CA ALA A 236 4.16 16.88 22.55
C ALA A 236 4.16 16.69 21.02
N THR A 237 5.04 17.41 20.32
CA THR A 237 5.23 17.29 18.87
C THR A 237 6.03 16.03 18.56
N VAL A 238 5.54 15.21 17.63
CA VAL A 238 6.27 14.01 17.19
C VAL A 238 7.48 14.47 16.35
N PRO A 239 8.68 13.89 16.50
CA PRO A 239 9.89 14.34 15.76
C PRO A 239 9.73 14.39 14.24
N THR A 240 8.87 13.54 13.66
CA THR A 240 8.55 13.48 12.22
C THR A 240 7.56 14.55 11.74
N GLN A 241 7.05 15.41 12.64
CA GLN A 241 6.27 16.61 12.30
C GLN A 241 7.15 17.79 11.86
N THR A 242 8.47 17.59 11.75
CA THR A 242 9.41 18.66 11.39
C THR A 242 9.19 19.14 9.95
N ASN A 243 8.76 20.40 9.83
CA ASN A 243 8.89 21.31 8.67
C ASN A 243 7.78 21.36 7.60
N VAL A 244 6.52 20.97 7.87
CA VAL A 244 5.45 21.16 6.86
C VAL A 244 4.20 21.90 7.36
N ILE A 245 3.89 21.85 8.66
CA ILE A 245 2.70 22.55 9.21
C ILE A 245 2.95 23.06 10.63
N GLU A 246 4.17 23.48 10.95
CA GLU A 246 4.33 24.45 12.02
C GLU A 246 4.15 25.83 11.39
N ALA A 247 2.93 26.32 11.53
CA ALA A 247 2.69 27.74 11.69
C ALA A 247 3.90 28.36 12.41
N SER A 248 4.59 29.30 11.77
CA SER A 248 5.56 30.12 12.46
C SER A 248 4.94 30.63 13.77
N PRO A 249 5.73 30.95 14.81
CA PRO A 249 5.22 31.59 16.01
C PRO A 249 4.33 32.82 15.72
N GLU A 250 4.50 33.44 14.54
CA GLU A 250 3.67 34.53 14.02
C GLU A 250 2.25 34.08 13.58
N MET A 251 2.09 32.88 13.01
CA MET A 251 0.76 32.30 12.70
C MET A 251 0.02 31.81 13.95
N MET A 252 0.71 31.52 15.07
CA MET A 252 0.06 31.24 16.36
C MET A 252 -0.66 32.47 16.95
N MET A 253 -0.29 33.68 16.53
CA MET A 253 -0.88 34.94 17.01
C MET A 253 -2.14 35.37 16.24
N MET A 254 -2.44 34.80 15.08
CA MET A 254 -3.59 35.19 14.26
C MET A 254 -4.74 34.19 14.40
N THR A 255 -5.34 34.07 15.59
CA THR A 255 -6.66 33.43 15.68
C THR A 255 -7.67 34.27 14.92
N GLU A 256 -8.35 33.68 13.94
CA GLU A 256 -9.35 34.40 13.17
C GLU A 256 -10.48 34.88 14.06
N LYS A 257 -10.97 36.09 13.80
CA LYS A 257 -11.98 36.72 14.63
C LYS A 257 -13.37 36.20 14.21
N GLU A 258 -13.98 35.38 15.05
CA GLU A 258 -15.24 34.67 14.75
C GLU A 258 -16.40 35.11 15.65
N TRP A 259 -16.10 35.56 16.87
CA TRP A 259 -17.12 35.76 17.91
C TRP A 259 -17.68 37.17 17.91
N TYR A 260 -19.00 37.28 18.03
CA TYR A 260 -19.70 38.52 18.27
C TYR A 260 -20.49 38.41 19.57
N TYR A 261 -20.63 39.51 20.31
CA TYR A 261 -21.52 39.58 21.46
C TYR A 261 -22.50 40.76 21.33
N ARG A 262 -23.63 40.66 22.04
CA ARG A 262 -24.60 41.76 22.17
C ARG A 262 -24.52 42.38 23.56
N ASN A 263 -24.39 43.70 23.60
CA ASN A 263 -24.48 44.48 24.84
C ASN A 263 -25.96 44.59 25.30
N ALA A 264 -26.18 45.26 26.44
CA ALA A 264 -27.52 45.46 26.99
C ALA A 264 -28.48 46.21 26.03
N GLU A 265 -27.93 47.04 25.15
CA GLU A 265 -28.65 47.82 24.14
C GLU A 265 -28.91 47.04 22.84
N LYS A 266 -28.55 45.74 22.80
CA LYS A 266 -28.65 44.81 21.66
C LYS A 266 -27.77 45.19 20.46
N GLU A 267 -26.80 46.07 20.64
CA GLU A 267 -25.81 46.40 19.62
C GLU A 267 -24.84 45.23 19.43
N ARG A 268 -24.41 45.01 18.19
CA ARG A 268 -23.47 43.94 17.82
C ARG A 268 -22.04 44.45 17.93
N HIS A 269 -21.25 43.81 18.78
CA HIS A 269 -19.82 44.07 18.93
C HIS A 269 -19.02 42.86 18.41
N GLY A 270 -17.92 43.12 17.70
CA GLY A 270 -17.03 42.10 17.10
C GLY A 270 -16.76 42.32 15.60
N PRO A 271 -16.05 41.39 14.94
CA PRO A 271 -15.67 40.07 15.44
C PRO A 271 -14.50 40.10 16.43
N PHE A 272 -14.44 39.09 17.31
CA PHE A 272 -13.36 38.86 18.28
C PHE A 272 -12.78 37.44 18.14
N GLY A 273 -11.50 37.28 18.44
CA GLY A 273 -10.85 35.98 18.59
C GLY A 273 -11.20 35.30 19.92
N PHE A 274 -10.90 34.01 20.05
CA PHE A 274 -11.21 33.27 21.28
C PHE A 274 -10.48 33.79 22.52
N ASN A 275 -9.21 34.21 22.38
CA ASN A 275 -8.46 34.80 23.49
C ASN A 275 -9.05 36.15 23.91
N GLU A 276 -9.44 37.00 22.95
CA GLU A 276 -10.11 38.27 23.22
C GLU A 276 -11.45 38.07 23.98
N ILE A 277 -12.19 36.98 23.69
CA ILE A 277 -13.40 36.62 24.44
C ILE A 277 -13.07 36.23 25.90
N LYS A 278 -11.93 35.57 26.16
CA LYS A 278 -11.49 35.28 27.54
C LYS A 278 -11.13 36.56 28.29
N ASP A 279 -10.49 37.50 27.62
CA ASP A 279 -10.13 38.81 28.20
C ASP A 279 -11.40 39.62 28.53
N LEU A 280 -12.36 39.69 27.61
CA LEU A 280 -13.67 40.35 27.86
C LEU A 280 -14.44 39.73 29.03
N TRP A 281 -14.25 38.43 29.31
CA TRP A 281 -14.85 37.78 30.49
C TRP A 281 -14.12 38.16 31.77
N SER A 282 -12.79 38.18 31.77
CA SER A 282 -11.99 38.57 32.93
C SER A 282 -12.19 40.03 33.31
N GLU A 283 -12.43 40.90 32.32
CA GLU A 283 -12.79 42.31 32.48
C GLU A 283 -14.26 42.53 32.90
N GLY A 284 -15.10 41.48 32.88
CA GLY A 284 -16.51 41.54 33.28
C GLY A 284 -17.46 42.17 32.24
N VAL A 285 -16.99 42.39 31.00
CA VAL A 285 -17.80 42.92 29.89
C VAL A 285 -18.85 41.89 29.44
N ILE A 286 -18.47 40.62 29.41
CA ILE A 286 -19.38 39.50 29.13
C ILE A 286 -19.66 38.69 30.40
N HIS A 287 -20.91 38.25 30.55
CA HIS A 287 -21.41 37.50 31.72
C HIS A 287 -22.30 36.33 31.24
N PRO A 288 -22.73 35.39 32.11
CA PRO A 288 -23.39 34.15 31.68
C PRO A 288 -24.60 34.34 30.74
N LYS A 289 -25.33 35.45 30.89
CA LYS A 289 -26.53 35.77 30.11
C LYS A 289 -26.25 36.58 28.84
N THR A 290 -25.04 37.09 28.66
CA THR A 290 -24.63 37.81 27.44
C THR A 290 -24.87 36.91 26.24
N ARG A 291 -25.47 37.44 25.18
CA ARG A 291 -25.73 36.66 23.96
C ARG A 291 -24.55 36.78 23.01
N CYS A 292 -23.98 35.64 22.64
CA CYS A 292 -22.90 35.53 21.67
C CYS A 292 -23.36 34.79 20.40
N TRP A 293 -22.67 35.05 19.30
CA TRP A 293 -22.89 34.41 18.02
C TRP A 293 -21.58 34.29 17.25
N ALA A 294 -21.40 33.20 16.52
CA ALA A 294 -20.32 32.96 15.58
C ALA A 294 -20.91 32.36 14.29
N GLN A 295 -20.14 32.40 13.20
CA GLN A 295 -20.59 31.87 11.93
C GLN A 295 -20.87 30.36 12.05
N GLY A 296 -22.02 29.91 11.52
CA GLY A 296 -22.47 28.52 11.61
C GLY A 296 -23.37 28.20 12.80
N MET A 297 -23.63 29.16 13.71
CA MET A 297 -24.63 28.99 14.77
C MET A 297 -26.05 29.36 14.30
N ASP A 298 -27.06 28.61 14.76
CA ASP A 298 -28.51 28.83 14.46
C ASP A 298 -29.09 30.17 14.98
N GLY A 299 -28.27 30.98 15.66
CA GLY A 299 -28.67 32.27 16.21
C GLY A 299 -27.90 32.64 17.49
N TRP A 300 -28.24 33.81 18.02
CA TRP A 300 -27.63 34.38 19.23
C TRP A 300 -27.98 33.57 20.48
N LYS A 301 -26.99 32.91 21.08
CA LYS A 301 -27.15 32.06 22.28
C LYS A 301 -26.46 32.69 23.49
N PRO A 302 -27.01 32.56 24.71
CA PRO A 302 -26.30 32.98 25.94
C PRO A 302 -24.96 32.24 26.11
N VAL A 303 -23.96 32.87 26.73
CA VAL A 303 -22.63 32.26 27.00
C VAL A 303 -22.76 30.88 27.64
N HIS A 304 -23.61 30.72 28.66
CA HIS A 304 -23.82 29.44 29.35
C HIS A 304 -24.45 28.33 28.51
N MET A 305 -25.04 28.66 27.36
CA MET A 305 -25.63 27.69 26.43
C MET A 305 -24.68 27.31 25.29
N ILE A 306 -23.52 27.96 25.17
CA ILE A 306 -22.54 27.69 24.12
C ILE A 306 -21.46 26.78 24.72
N PRO A 307 -21.33 25.50 24.29
CA PRO A 307 -20.45 24.53 24.94
C PRO A 307 -18.99 24.98 25.08
N GLN A 308 -18.39 25.53 24.02
CA GLN A 308 -17.02 26.04 24.04
C GLN A 308 -16.85 27.14 25.10
N LEU A 309 -17.73 28.15 25.12
CA LEU A 309 -17.62 29.27 26.06
C LEU A 309 -17.97 28.84 27.50
N LYS A 310 -18.99 28.00 27.68
CA LYS A 310 -19.36 27.41 28.97
C LYS A 310 -18.17 26.69 29.60
N TRP A 311 -17.53 25.78 28.88
CA TRP A 311 -16.51 24.91 29.45
C TRP A 311 -15.08 25.45 29.40
N ALA A 312 -14.81 26.48 28.61
CA ALA A 312 -13.47 27.07 28.52
C ALA A 312 -13.35 28.49 29.10
N VAL A 313 -14.46 29.22 29.28
CA VAL A 313 -14.48 30.61 29.79
C VAL A 313 -15.17 30.69 31.15
N MET A 314 -16.38 30.14 31.30
CA MET A 314 -17.14 30.24 32.55
C MET A 314 -16.64 29.29 33.66
N THR A 315 -15.79 28.31 33.33
CA THR A 315 -15.47 27.21 34.24
C THR A 315 -14.55 27.62 35.39
N THR A 316 -14.84 27.08 36.57
CA THR A 316 -14.04 27.21 37.79
C THR A 316 -13.35 25.90 38.16
N GLY A 317 -12.42 25.95 39.11
CA GLY A 317 -11.74 24.75 39.62
C GLY A 317 -10.63 24.22 38.71
N ASN A 318 -9.86 23.27 39.25
CA ASN A 318 -8.75 22.64 38.53
C ASN A 318 -9.26 21.41 37.78
N ALA A 319 -8.86 21.26 36.51
CA ALA A 319 -9.17 20.06 35.74
C ALA A 319 -8.33 18.88 36.23
N LEU A 320 -8.93 17.69 36.20
CA LEU A 320 -8.21 16.42 36.42
C LEU A 320 -7.51 15.97 35.14
N MET A 321 -8.12 16.24 33.98
CA MET A 321 -7.63 15.88 32.65
C MET A 321 -7.42 17.14 31.81
N ASN A 322 -6.35 17.16 30.98
CA ASN A 322 -6.24 18.16 29.92
C ASN A 322 -7.27 17.87 28.80
N GLU A 323 -7.37 18.77 27.82
CA GLU A 323 -8.36 18.66 26.75
C GLU A 323 -8.13 17.44 25.84
N SER A 324 -6.89 16.99 25.62
CA SER A 324 -6.60 15.76 24.87
C SER A 324 -7.01 14.50 25.66
N ASP A 325 -6.65 14.43 26.95
CA ASP A 325 -6.99 13.28 27.81
C ASP A 325 -8.50 13.12 27.98
N LEU A 326 -9.20 14.24 28.19
CA LEU A 326 -10.66 14.27 28.22
C LEU A 326 -11.25 13.75 26.90
N ALA A 327 -10.72 14.20 25.77
CA ALA A 327 -11.20 13.74 24.47
C ALA A 327 -10.91 12.26 24.23
N ASN A 328 -9.75 11.76 24.66
CA ASN A 328 -9.41 10.34 24.59
C ASN A 328 -10.39 9.47 25.40
N GLU A 329 -10.71 9.85 26.65
CA GLU A 329 -11.69 9.13 27.46
C GLU A 329 -13.08 9.13 26.80
N ILE A 330 -13.50 10.26 26.25
CA ILE A 330 -14.80 10.34 25.55
C ILE A 330 -14.81 9.48 24.27
N LEU A 331 -13.73 9.47 23.48
CA LEU A 331 -13.64 8.62 22.29
C LEU A 331 -13.71 7.14 22.67
N LYS A 332 -13.03 6.70 23.74
CA LYS A 332 -13.15 5.33 24.27
C LYS A 332 -14.60 5.00 24.62
N MET A 333 -15.31 5.93 25.28
CA MET A 333 -16.73 5.76 25.60
C MET A 333 -17.58 5.62 24.33
N LEU A 334 -17.39 6.47 23.33
CA LEU A 334 -18.16 6.42 22.07
C LEU A 334 -17.90 5.12 21.29
N ILE A 335 -16.65 4.63 21.26
CA ILE A 335 -16.29 3.35 20.65
C ILE A 335 -17.04 2.22 21.37
N HIS A 336 -16.94 2.17 22.70
CA HIS A 336 -17.60 1.14 23.50
C HIS A 336 -19.13 1.13 23.33
N ILE A 337 -19.75 2.33 23.24
CA ILE A 337 -21.18 2.45 22.93
C ILE A 337 -21.50 1.88 21.55
N CYS A 338 -20.64 2.08 20.54
CA CYS A 338 -20.85 1.52 19.21
C CYS A 338 -20.64 -0.01 19.15
N GLU A 339 -19.75 -0.56 19.98
CA GLU A 339 -19.53 -2.01 20.12
C GLU A 339 -20.75 -2.74 20.68
N TYR A 340 -21.47 -2.15 21.66
CA TYR A 340 -22.70 -2.73 22.21
C TYR A 340 -23.85 -2.87 21.20
N PHE A 341 -23.80 -2.08 20.12
CA PHE A 341 -24.81 -2.06 19.08
C PHE A 341 -24.15 -2.23 17.69
N PRO A 342 -23.71 -3.46 17.34
CA PRO A 342 -23.03 -3.73 16.08
C PRO A 342 -23.94 -3.47 14.87
N SER A 343 -23.33 -3.27 13.70
CA SER A 343 -24.06 -3.14 12.42
C SER A 343 -24.49 -4.48 11.82
N ARG A 344 -23.95 -5.59 12.35
CA ARG A 344 -24.23 -6.97 11.92
C ARG A 344 -24.58 -7.84 13.11
N ASP A 345 -25.44 -8.83 12.90
CA ASP A 345 -25.79 -9.83 13.92
C ASP A 345 -24.78 -11.00 13.95
N SER A 346 -25.07 -12.03 14.74
CA SER A 346 -24.24 -13.23 14.87
C SER A 346 -24.09 -14.03 13.58
N ASP A 347 -25.06 -13.92 12.66
CA ASP A 347 -25.08 -14.62 11.38
C ASP A 347 -24.44 -13.76 10.27
N GLY A 348 -23.93 -12.58 10.61
CA GLY A 348 -23.30 -11.65 9.68
C GLY A 348 -24.28 -10.81 8.85
N ALA A 349 -25.58 -10.88 9.14
CA ALA A 349 -26.62 -10.13 8.44
C ALA A 349 -26.62 -8.66 8.88
N VAL A 350 -26.84 -7.76 7.92
CA VAL A 350 -26.83 -6.30 8.17
C VAL A 350 -28.08 -5.90 8.96
N ILE A 351 -27.89 -5.29 10.13
CA ILE A 351 -28.95 -4.84 11.02
C ILE A 351 -29.57 -3.54 10.49
N ARG A 352 -30.90 -3.58 10.27
CA ARG A 352 -31.72 -2.42 9.88
C ARG A 352 -32.98 -2.29 10.75
N PRO A 353 -33.38 -1.07 11.15
CA PRO A 353 -32.73 0.23 10.89
C PRO A 353 -31.36 0.34 11.61
N LEU A 354 -30.46 1.17 11.08
CA LEU A 354 -29.11 1.35 11.65
C LEU A 354 -29.20 1.68 13.16
N PRO A 355 -28.35 1.09 14.01
CA PRO A 355 -28.34 1.37 15.45
C PRO A 355 -28.40 2.86 15.77
N ARG A 356 -29.24 3.23 16.75
CA ARG A 356 -29.52 4.64 17.06
C ARG A 356 -28.27 5.44 17.44
N ALA A 357 -27.31 4.84 18.15
CA ALA A 357 -26.03 5.48 18.45
C ALA A 357 -25.29 5.91 17.17
N LYS A 358 -25.15 5.00 16.21
CA LYS A 358 -24.47 5.26 14.93
C LYS A 358 -25.22 6.30 14.09
N ARG A 359 -26.57 6.25 14.06
CA ARG A 359 -27.39 7.29 13.39
C ARG A 359 -27.16 8.68 13.98
N LEU A 360 -27.18 8.81 15.30
CA LEU A 360 -26.95 10.09 15.98
C LEU A 360 -25.51 10.61 15.81
N LEU A 361 -24.52 9.72 15.77
CA LEU A 361 -23.12 10.09 15.53
C LEU A 361 -22.83 10.42 14.07
N SER A 362 -23.65 9.93 13.13
CA SER A 362 -23.56 10.25 11.69
C SER A 362 -24.27 11.55 11.30
N ASP A 363 -25.06 12.11 12.20
CA ASP A 363 -25.79 13.36 11.96
C ASP A 363 -24.85 14.58 11.82
N ALA A 364 -25.32 15.62 11.15
CA ALA A 364 -24.57 16.85 10.87
C ALA A 364 -24.11 17.58 12.14
N THR A 365 -24.77 17.34 13.28
CA THR A 365 -24.40 17.93 14.57
C THR A 365 -23.25 17.20 15.29
N CYS A 366 -22.87 16.00 14.82
CA CYS A 366 -21.86 15.15 15.44
C CYS A 366 -20.69 14.82 14.50
N LEU A 367 -20.98 14.23 13.33
CA LEU A 367 -19.98 13.63 12.45
C LEU A 367 -18.87 14.61 12.04
N PRO A 368 -19.16 15.87 11.60
CA PRO A 368 -18.11 16.80 11.21
C PRO A 368 -17.15 17.09 12.36
N HIS A 369 -17.65 17.20 13.60
CA HIS A 369 -16.81 17.50 14.76
C HIS A 369 -15.93 16.31 15.18
N ILE A 370 -16.41 15.07 15.01
CA ILE A 370 -15.60 13.88 15.22
C ILE A 370 -14.48 13.80 14.18
N VAL A 371 -14.81 14.06 12.90
CA VAL A 371 -13.84 14.05 11.79
C VAL A 371 -12.81 15.18 11.94
N GLN A 372 -13.24 16.37 12.36
CA GLN A 372 -12.36 17.53 12.54
C GLN A 372 -11.28 17.30 13.60
N LEU A 373 -11.49 16.40 14.57
CA LEU A 373 -10.45 16.00 15.53
C LEU A 373 -9.18 15.46 14.87
N LEU A 374 -9.24 15.01 13.61
CA LEU A 374 -8.05 14.60 12.87
C LEU A 374 -7.04 15.75 12.69
N LEU A 375 -7.51 17.00 12.66
CA LEU A 375 -6.67 18.21 12.63
C LEU A 375 -5.99 18.54 13.97
N THR A 376 -6.22 17.73 15.00
CA THR A 376 -5.41 17.80 16.23
C THR A 376 -4.00 17.27 16.00
N PHE A 377 -3.83 16.38 15.02
CA PHE A 377 -2.61 15.62 14.73
C PHE A 377 -2.04 14.86 15.95
N ASP A 378 -2.86 14.66 16.98
CA ASP A 378 -2.53 13.89 18.18
C ASP A 378 -2.65 12.40 17.86
N PRO A 379 -1.56 11.61 17.98
CA PRO A 379 -1.58 10.22 17.55
C PRO A 379 -2.66 9.36 18.20
N ILE A 380 -2.93 9.59 19.49
CA ILE A 380 -3.91 8.81 20.24
C ILE A 380 -5.31 9.17 19.77
N LEU A 381 -5.61 10.48 19.64
CA LEU A 381 -6.92 10.94 19.17
C LEU A 381 -7.20 10.50 17.74
N VAL A 382 -6.24 10.64 16.83
CA VAL A 382 -6.37 10.25 15.41
C VAL A 382 -6.70 8.76 15.29
N GLU A 383 -6.00 7.90 16.03
CA GLU A 383 -6.25 6.46 16.04
C GLU A 383 -7.67 6.13 16.51
N LYS A 384 -8.08 6.72 17.64
CA LYS A 384 -9.41 6.49 18.22
C LYS A 384 -10.52 7.03 17.32
N VAL A 385 -10.31 8.16 16.65
CA VAL A 385 -11.24 8.68 15.64
C VAL A 385 -11.36 7.70 14.47
N ALA A 386 -10.25 7.16 13.95
CA ALA A 386 -10.29 6.18 12.86
C ALA A 386 -11.04 4.90 13.27
N ILE A 387 -10.81 4.39 14.48
CA ILE A 387 -11.54 3.23 15.04
C ILE A 387 -13.04 3.55 15.18
N LEU A 388 -13.39 4.69 15.78
CA LEU A 388 -14.76 5.11 15.97
C LEU A 388 -15.50 5.27 14.63
N LEU A 389 -14.89 5.95 13.66
CA LEU A 389 -15.45 6.12 12.32
C LEU A 389 -15.62 4.79 11.60
N THR A 390 -14.70 3.83 11.80
CA THR A 390 -14.87 2.47 11.28
C THR A 390 -16.14 1.82 11.82
N HIS A 391 -16.38 1.89 13.14
CA HIS A 391 -17.61 1.36 13.73
C HIS A 391 -18.87 2.10 13.28
N ILE A 392 -18.81 3.43 13.12
CA ILE A 392 -19.95 4.26 12.69
C ILE A 392 -20.30 3.98 11.22
N MET A 393 -19.29 3.87 10.36
CA MET A 393 -19.45 3.80 8.90
C MET A 393 -19.67 2.39 8.36
N LEU A 394 -19.35 1.35 9.14
CA LEU A 394 -19.60 -0.04 8.76
C LEU A 394 -21.09 -0.29 8.46
N ASP A 395 -21.37 -0.64 7.20
CA ASP A 395 -22.70 -0.81 6.62
C ASP A 395 -23.62 0.42 6.82
N ASN A 396 -23.07 1.64 6.88
CA ASN A 396 -23.84 2.87 7.03
C ASN A 396 -24.02 3.55 5.66
N PRO A 397 -25.26 3.84 5.20
CA PRO A 397 -25.47 4.51 3.91
C PRO A 397 -24.84 5.91 3.83
N ASP A 398 -24.64 6.59 4.96
CA ASP A 398 -24.02 7.91 5.01
C ASP A 398 -22.50 7.89 4.71
N ILE A 399 -21.88 6.71 4.61
CA ILE A 399 -20.48 6.58 4.16
C ILE A 399 -20.24 7.25 2.80
N SER A 400 -21.28 7.30 1.97
CA SER A 400 -21.26 7.94 0.64
C SER A 400 -21.08 9.46 0.69
N LYS A 401 -21.34 10.09 1.84
CA LYS A 401 -21.20 11.53 2.08
C LYS A 401 -20.01 11.85 2.98
N LEU A 402 -19.24 10.85 3.43
CA LEU A 402 -18.13 11.05 4.35
C LEU A 402 -17.11 12.06 3.80
N TYR A 403 -16.87 12.07 2.49
CA TYR A 403 -15.98 13.04 1.85
C TYR A 403 -16.35 14.50 2.12
N GLN A 404 -17.64 14.82 2.29
CA GLN A 404 -18.12 16.18 2.54
C GLN A 404 -17.68 16.73 3.90
N SER A 405 -17.29 15.86 4.84
CA SER A 405 -16.76 16.26 6.15
C SER A 405 -15.29 16.70 6.12
N GLY A 406 -14.60 16.54 4.99
CA GLY A 406 -13.15 16.77 4.88
C GLY A 406 -12.30 15.59 5.36
N PHE A 407 -12.89 14.45 5.71
CA PHE A 407 -12.21 13.27 6.23
C PHE A 407 -10.93 12.90 5.47
N PHE A 408 -11.02 12.72 4.14
CA PHE A 408 -9.88 12.31 3.31
C PHE A 408 -8.76 13.36 3.26
N TYR A 409 -9.08 14.64 3.40
CA TYR A 409 -8.08 15.70 3.49
C TYR A 409 -7.38 15.68 4.83
N PHE A 410 -8.14 15.63 5.93
CA PHE A 410 -7.57 15.71 7.27
C PHE A 410 -6.74 14.48 7.62
N ILE A 411 -7.20 13.29 7.21
CA ILE A 411 -6.53 12.03 7.56
C ILE A 411 -5.21 11.85 6.79
N LEU A 412 -5.12 12.29 5.53
CA LEU A 412 -3.90 12.17 4.72
C LEU A 412 -2.82 13.18 5.13
N MET A 413 -3.19 14.25 5.82
CA MET A 413 -2.25 15.20 6.44
C MET A 413 -1.55 14.63 7.68
N TYR A 414 -1.99 13.47 8.18
CA TYR A 414 -1.42 12.88 9.39
C TYR A 414 -0.03 12.27 9.13
N THR A 415 0.94 12.63 9.98
CA THR A 415 2.35 12.25 9.84
C THR A 415 2.82 11.16 10.81
N GLY A 416 1.96 10.68 11.72
CA GLY A 416 2.33 9.61 12.65
C GLY A 416 2.31 8.21 12.03
N SER A 417 2.88 7.24 12.76
CA SER A 417 3.15 5.88 12.26
C SER A 417 2.04 4.86 12.53
N ASN A 418 1.05 5.18 13.35
CA ASN A 418 -0.11 4.32 13.67
C ASN A 418 -1.17 4.36 12.55
N LEU A 419 -0.75 4.03 11.33
CA LEU A 419 -1.59 4.13 10.14
C LEU A 419 -2.47 2.91 9.87
N LEU A 420 -2.33 1.79 10.59
CA LEU A 420 -3.11 0.59 10.28
C LEU A 420 -4.64 0.83 10.39
N PRO A 421 -5.17 1.39 11.50
CA PRO A 421 -6.60 1.72 11.59
C PRO A 421 -7.05 2.72 10.52
N ILE A 422 -6.15 3.61 10.11
CA ILE A 422 -6.38 4.62 9.06
C ILE A 422 -6.48 3.94 7.69
N GLY A 423 -5.53 3.07 7.35
CA GLY A 423 -5.53 2.27 6.13
C GLY A 423 -6.79 1.42 6.01
N SER A 424 -7.25 0.80 7.12
CA SER A 424 -8.49 0.02 7.14
C SER A 424 -9.72 0.89 6.85
N LEU A 425 -9.79 2.08 7.45
CA LEU A 425 -10.88 3.02 7.21
C LEU A 425 -10.85 3.57 5.77
N LEU A 426 -9.66 3.90 5.25
CA LEU A 426 -9.48 4.32 3.86
C LEU A 426 -9.94 3.25 2.89
N GLN A 427 -9.48 2.00 3.08
CA GLN A 427 -9.87 0.84 2.26
C GLN A 427 -11.39 0.62 2.28
N MET A 428 -12.04 0.77 3.44
CA MET A 428 -13.49 0.61 3.56
C MET A 428 -14.28 1.73 2.88
N SER A 429 -13.73 2.94 2.76
CA SER A 429 -14.51 4.14 2.42
C SER A 429 -14.20 4.76 1.07
N HIS A 430 -12.98 4.64 0.53
CA HIS A 430 -12.52 5.44 -0.60
C HIS A 430 -13.35 5.27 -1.90
N SER A 431 -13.85 4.06 -2.15
CA SER A 431 -14.67 3.70 -3.33
C SER A 431 -16.18 3.81 -3.09
N CYS A 432 -16.63 4.17 -1.88
CA CYS A 432 -18.05 4.21 -1.51
C CYS A 432 -18.68 5.60 -1.65
N GLN A 433 -17.91 6.61 -2.08
CA GLN A 433 -18.36 7.99 -2.10
C GLN A 433 -19.38 8.22 -3.23
N ALA A 434 -20.40 9.06 -2.98
CA ALA A 434 -21.32 9.55 -4.02
C ALA A 434 -20.65 10.60 -4.93
N PHE A 435 -19.33 10.52 -5.08
CA PHE A 435 -18.52 11.34 -5.95
C PHE A 435 -18.60 10.76 -7.36
N ARG A 436 -18.99 11.57 -8.35
CA ARG A 436 -18.96 11.20 -9.77
C ARG A 436 -18.34 12.34 -10.57
N CYS A 437 -17.16 12.10 -11.14
CA CYS A 437 -16.66 12.93 -12.23
C CYS A 437 -17.51 12.59 -13.46
N GLU A 438 -18.24 13.55 -14.04
CA GLU A 438 -19.30 13.29 -15.04
C GLU A 438 -18.79 12.86 -16.44
N GLU A 439 -17.49 12.60 -16.64
CA GLU A 439 -16.98 12.11 -17.92
C GLU A 439 -16.98 10.58 -17.99
N ASN A 440 -18.08 10.03 -18.52
CA ASN A 440 -18.21 8.65 -18.95
C ASN A 440 -17.21 8.33 -20.07
N GLN A 441 -16.11 7.64 -19.74
CA GLN A 441 -15.48 6.58 -20.53
C GLN A 441 -14.39 5.87 -19.69
N ALA A 442 -14.54 4.55 -19.55
CA ALA A 442 -13.60 3.58 -19.00
C ALA A 442 -13.37 3.48 -17.47
N SER A 443 -13.09 2.25 -17.06
CA SER A 443 -13.06 1.70 -15.71
C SER A 443 -11.73 1.96 -14.97
N SER A 444 -11.36 3.22 -14.72
CA SER A 444 -10.20 3.49 -13.86
C SER A 444 -10.61 3.60 -12.39
N ILE A 445 -9.84 2.99 -11.50
CA ILE A 445 -10.03 3.11 -10.05
C ILE A 445 -9.98 4.58 -9.59
N MET A 446 -9.23 5.40 -10.34
CA MET A 446 -9.07 6.84 -10.11
C MET A 446 -10.37 7.63 -10.22
N GLN A 447 -11.28 7.21 -11.10
CA GLN A 447 -12.60 7.87 -11.23
C GLN A 447 -13.58 7.42 -10.14
N ARG A 448 -13.40 6.22 -9.56
CA ARG A 448 -14.27 5.65 -8.52
C ARG A 448 -13.85 6.04 -7.10
N SER A 449 -12.55 6.25 -6.90
CA SER A 449 -11.94 6.52 -5.62
C SER A 449 -11.74 8.02 -5.40
N ILE A 450 -12.24 8.56 -4.29
CA ILE A 450 -11.95 9.95 -3.89
C ILE A 450 -10.45 10.20 -3.66
N LEU A 451 -9.68 9.14 -3.40
CA LEU A 451 -8.23 9.23 -3.26
C LEU A 451 -7.52 9.48 -4.59
N GLY A 452 -8.18 9.28 -5.73
CA GLY A 452 -7.57 9.50 -7.05
C GLY A 452 -7.19 10.97 -7.33
N GLN A 453 -7.81 11.92 -6.63
CA GLN A 453 -7.38 13.33 -6.70
C GLN A 453 -6.16 13.62 -5.82
N LEU A 454 -5.90 12.77 -4.82
CA LEU A 454 -4.97 13.04 -3.72
C LEU A 454 -3.70 12.20 -3.77
N LEU A 455 -3.77 10.98 -4.31
CA LEU A 455 -2.69 10.01 -4.34
C LEU A 455 -2.42 9.56 -5.79
N PRO A 456 -1.17 9.13 -6.09
CA PRO A 456 -0.88 8.46 -7.35
C PRO A 456 -1.75 7.21 -7.55
N GLU A 457 -2.06 6.89 -8.80
CA GLU A 457 -2.90 5.73 -9.14
C GLU A 457 -2.36 4.42 -8.57
N ALA A 458 -1.04 4.24 -8.61
CA ALA A 458 -0.38 3.09 -8.01
C ALA A 458 -0.75 2.90 -6.53
N MET A 459 -0.78 3.97 -5.73
CA MET A 459 -1.09 3.90 -4.30
C MET A 459 -2.55 3.50 -4.04
N VAL A 460 -3.47 3.96 -4.90
CA VAL A 460 -4.90 3.61 -4.83
C VAL A 460 -5.10 2.14 -5.23
N CYS A 461 -4.46 1.70 -6.33
CA CYS A 461 -4.42 0.30 -6.74
C CYS A 461 -3.80 -0.59 -5.65
N TYR A 462 -2.76 -0.11 -4.98
CA TYR A 462 -2.08 -0.87 -3.93
C TYR A 462 -3.00 -1.11 -2.72
N LEU A 463 -3.76 -0.08 -2.31
CA LEU A 463 -4.75 -0.18 -1.24
C LEU A 463 -5.85 -1.19 -1.57
N GLU A 464 -6.35 -1.18 -2.81
CA GLU A 464 -7.40 -2.10 -3.27
C GLU A 464 -6.89 -3.55 -3.36
N ASN A 465 -5.71 -3.76 -3.96
CA ASN A 465 -5.21 -5.10 -4.30
C ASN A 465 -4.45 -5.79 -3.15
N HIS A 466 -3.74 -5.03 -2.30
CA HIS A 466 -2.89 -5.58 -1.22
C HIS A 466 -3.42 -5.29 0.19
N GLY A 467 -4.38 -4.38 0.33
CA GLY A 467 -5.06 -4.07 1.59
C GLY A 467 -4.34 -3.08 2.51
N ALA A 468 -5.01 -2.75 3.61
CA ALA A 468 -4.63 -1.70 4.55
C ALA A 468 -3.23 -1.82 5.15
N GLU A 469 -2.79 -3.03 5.51
CA GLU A 469 -1.48 -3.26 6.13
C GLU A 469 -0.33 -2.95 5.17
N LYS A 470 -0.45 -3.44 3.94
CA LYS A 470 0.53 -3.21 2.88
C LYS A 470 0.54 -1.76 2.42
N PHE A 471 -0.62 -1.12 2.35
CA PHE A 471 -0.71 0.32 2.10
C PHE A 471 -0.03 1.14 3.21
N ALA A 472 -0.26 0.83 4.49
CA ALA A 472 0.38 1.54 5.60
C ALA A 472 1.91 1.40 5.56
N GLN A 473 2.40 0.22 5.17
CA GLN A 473 3.83 -0.03 4.95
C GLN A 473 4.39 0.88 3.84
N ILE A 474 3.74 0.93 2.67
CA ILE A 474 4.20 1.75 1.55
C ILE A 474 4.13 3.24 1.86
N PHE A 475 3.01 3.69 2.43
CA PHE A 475 2.76 5.10 2.70
C PHE A 475 3.79 5.72 3.68
N LEU A 476 4.35 4.91 4.60
CA LEU A 476 5.38 5.33 5.55
C LEU A 476 6.83 5.21 5.04
N GLY A 477 7.07 4.40 4.01
CA GLY A 477 8.42 4.14 3.52
C GLY A 477 8.77 4.90 2.24
N GLU A 478 9.97 4.62 1.74
CA GLU A 478 10.45 5.09 0.44
C GLU A 478 10.51 3.91 -0.52
N TYR A 479 9.80 4.04 -1.63
CA TYR A 479 9.62 2.99 -2.62
C TYR A 479 9.93 3.55 -4.00
N ASP A 480 10.76 2.82 -4.71
CA ASP A 480 11.21 3.12 -6.07
C ASP A 480 11.27 1.81 -6.85
N THR A 481 10.09 1.29 -7.21
CA THR A 481 9.89 -0.04 -7.78
C THR A 481 8.88 0.00 -8.93
N PRO A 482 8.83 -1.03 -9.80
CA PRO A 482 7.82 -1.11 -10.84
C PRO A 482 6.37 -1.05 -10.34
N GLU A 483 6.05 -1.47 -9.11
CA GLU A 483 4.68 -1.43 -8.56
C GLU A 483 4.36 -0.18 -7.74
N ALA A 484 5.39 0.47 -7.18
CA ALA A 484 5.21 1.61 -6.29
C ALA A 484 6.41 2.56 -6.38
N ILE A 485 6.09 3.81 -6.73
CA ILE A 485 6.98 4.97 -6.64
C ILE A 485 6.32 5.92 -5.63
N TRP A 486 6.87 5.98 -4.43
CA TRP A 486 6.37 6.80 -3.34
C TRP A 486 7.54 7.23 -2.45
N SER A 487 7.72 8.54 -2.28
CA SER A 487 8.82 9.09 -1.49
C SER A 487 8.31 10.04 -0.41
N ASN A 488 9.18 10.34 0.56
CA ASN A 488 8.92 11.36 1.56
C ASN A 488 8.63 12.74 0.94
N GLU A 489 9.25 13.05 -0.20
CA GLU A 489 9.00 14.28 -0.95
C GLU A 489 7.58 14.31 -1.55
N MET A 490 7.13 13.21 -2.17
CA MET A 490 5.76 13.08 -2.68
C MET A 490 4.73 13.19 -1.56
N ARG A 491 4.98 12.53 -0.42
CA ARG A 491 4.13 12.66 0.77
C ARG A 491 4.06 14.10 1.26
N ARG A 492 5.20 14.79 1.34
CA ARG A 492 5.27 16.21 1.72
C ARG A 492 4.48 17.11 0.78
N LEU A 493 4.65 16.92 -0.53
CA LEU A 493 3.92 17.69 -1.56
C LEU A 493 2.41 17.51 -1.42
N MET A 494 1.95 16.28 -1.22
CA MET A 494 0.54 15.98 -0.97
C MET A 494 0.02 16.75 0.25
N ILE A 495 0.74 16.66 1.37
CA ILE A 495 0.36 17.35 2.62
C ILE A 495 0.34 18.86 2.41
N GLU A 496 1.32 19.44 1.72
CA GLU A 496 1.40 20.88 1.44
C GLU A 496 0.22 21.37 0.59
N LYS A 497 -0.13 20.63 -0.47
CA LYS A 497 -1.27 20.95 -1.33
C LYS A 497 -2.60 20.87 -0.57
N ILE A 498 -2.79 19.86 0.28
CA ILE A 498 -3.98 19.74 1.12
C ILE A 498 -4.00 20.82 2.21
N ALA A 499 -2.88 21.09 2.89
CA ALA A 499 -2.77 22.12 3.91
C ALA A 499 -3.12 23.50 3.33
N SER A 500 -2.58 23.79 2.15
CA SER A 500 -2.96 24.98 1.39
C SER A 500 -4.46 24.98 1.08
N HIS A 501 -5.03 23.85 0.64
CA HIS A 501 -6.48 23.67 0.37
C HIS A 501 -7.36 24.10 1.54
N ILE A 502 -6.97 23.75 2.76
CA ILE A 502 -7.78 23.99 3.97
C ILE A 502 -7.29 25.17 4.83
N ALA A 503 -6.34 25.97 4.34
CA ALA A 503 -5.64 27.00 5.12
C ALA A 503 -6.56 28.04 5.76
N GLU A 504 -7.68 28.38 5.11
CA GLU A 504 -8.69 29.32 5.66
C GLU A 504 -9.54 28.68 6.77
N PHE A 505 -9.62 27.36 6.85
CA PHE A 505 -10.49 26.69 7.82
C PHE A 505 -9.79 26.41 9.17
N THR A 506 -8.51 26.05 9.16
CA THR A 506 -7.79 25.64 10.37
C THR A 506 -7.72 26.74 11.45
N PRO A 507 -7.47 28.02 11.11
CA PRO A 507 -7.51 29.13 12.08
C PRO A 507 -8.90 29.38 12.67
N ARG A 508 -9.95 29.26 11.84
CA ARG A 508 -11.35 29.39 12.27
C ARG A 508 -11.72 28.34 13.30
N LEU A 509 -11.26 27.11 13.11
CA LEU A 509 -11.52 25.99 14.04
C LEU A 509 -10.88 26.22 15.42
N ARG A 510 -9.73 26.90 15.50
CA ARG A 510 -9.10 27.27 16.78
C ARG A 510 -9.85 28.39 17.51
N SER A 511 -10.53 29.26 16.76
CA SER A 511 -11.34 30.35 17.34
C SER A 511 -12.73 29.85 17.75
N ASN A 512 -13.39 29.08 16.89
CA ASN A 512 -14.69 28.44 17.10
C ASN A 512 -14.54 26.93 16.88
N THR A 513 -14.50 26.14 17.96
CA THR A 513 -14.30 24.68 17.89
C THR A 513 -15.48 23.93 17.25
N LYS A 514 -16.60 24.64 17.05
CA LYS A 514 -17.79 24.17 16.35
C LYS A 514 -17.91 24.70 14.92
N ALA A 515 -16.90 25.40 14.40
CA ALA A 515 -16.85 25.75 12.99
C ALA A 515 -16.95 24.48 12.12
N LEU A 516 -17.73 24.56 11.04
CA LEU A 516 -17.94 23.46 10.11
C LEU A 516 -17.08 23.65 8.87
N TYR A 517 -16.35 22.62 8.49
CA TYR A 517 -15.66 22.57 7.21
C TYR A 517 -16.69 22.57 6.07
N GLN A 518 -16.44 23.39 5.05
CA GLN A 518 -17.21 23.41 3.81
C GLN A 518 -16.40 22.69 2.74
N TYR A 519 -16.89 21.53 2.31
CA TYR A 519 -16.19 20.76 1.29
C TYR A 519 -16.11 21.52 -0.03
N CYS A 520 -14.91 21.52 -0.58
CA CYS A 520 -14.62 21.92 -1.95
C CYS A 520 -13.69 20.87 -2.54
N ALA A 521 -13.95 20.43 -3.78
CA ALA A 521 -13.07 19.51 -4.47
C ALA A 521 -11.67 20.11 -4.62
N ILE A 522 -10.65 19.29 -4.45
CA ILE A 522 -9.26 19.66 -4.69
C ILE A 522 -8.88 19.19 -6.10
N PRO A 523 -8.12 19.97 -6.87
CA PRO A 523 -7.57 19.50 -8.14
C PRO A 523 -6.68 18.28 -7.93
N VAL A 524 -6.54 17.47 -8.98
CA VAL A 524 -5.63 16.33 -8.98
C VAL A 524 -4.21 16.80 -8.66
N ILE A 525 -3.61 16.22 -7.62
CA ILE A 525 -2.24 16.50 -7.23
C ILE A 525 -1.30 15.86 -8.24
N GLN A 526 -0.50 16.69 -8.92
CA GLN A 526 0.53 16.23 -9.85
C GLN A 526 1.85 16.03 -9.13
N TYR A 527 2.47 14.88 -9.36
CA TYR A 527 3.75 14.52 -8.76
C TYR A 527 4.87 14.63 -9.80
N PRO A 528 5.82 15.56 -9.64
CA PRO A 528 6.94 15.73 -10.57
C PRO A 528 7.75 14.44 -10.80
N GLN A 529 7.85 13.61 -9.75
CA GLN A 529 8.55 12.32 -9.79
C GLN A 529 7.94 11.33 -10.79
N LEU A 530 6.68 11.54 -11.19
CA LEU A 530 5.93 10.67 -12.10
C LEU A 530 5.74 11.27 -13.50
N GLU A 531 6.28 12.45 -13.80
CA GLU A 531 6.05 13.14 -15.09
C GLU A 531 6.46 12.32 -16.32
N ASN A 532 7.45 11.43 -16.18
CA ASN A 532 7.96 10.58 -17.27
C ASN A 532 7.62 9.10 -17.09
N GLU A 533 6.65 8.80 -16.23
CA GLU A 533 6.19 7.45 -15.95
C GLU A 533 4.88 7.16 -16.68
N LEU A 534 4.80 5.98 -17.27
CA LEU A 534 3.56 5.47 -17.85
C LEU A 534 3.03 4.36 -16.94
N PHE A 535 1.97 4.66 -16.19
CA PHE A 535 1.32 3.70 -15.32
C PHE A 535 0.30 2.86 -16.10
N CYS A 536 0.42 1.54 -16.06
CA CYS A 536 -0.47 0.60 -16.75
C CYS A 536 -0.74 -0.61 -15.86
N ASN A 537 -2.02 -0.98 -15.70
CA ASN A 537 -2.50 -2.01 -14.78
C ASN A 537 -2.12 -1.72 -13.31
N ILE A 538 -0.97 -2.22 -12.84
CA ILE A 538 -0.39 -1.94 -11.52
C ILE A 538 1.08 -1.54 -11.59
N TYR A 539 1.62 -1.33 -12.80
CA TYR A 539 3.04 -1.15 -13.03
C TYR A 539 3.37 0.19 -13.68
N TYR A 540 4.44 0.81 -13.21
CA TYR A 540 5.16 1.88 -13.87
C TYR A 540 6.05 1.27 -14.96
N LEU A 541 5.65 1.44 -16.22
CA LEU A 541 6.26 0.71 -17.34
C LEU A 541 7.72 1.10 -17.57
N ARG A 542 8.14 2.33 -17.25
CA ARG A 542 9.56 2.72 -17.36
C ARG A 542 10.42 1.92 -16.41
N HIS A 543 9.97 1.76 -15.16
CA HIS A 543 10.65 0.93 -14.16
C HIS A 543 10.58 -0.55 -14.52
N LEU A 544 9.41 -1.04 -14.96
CA LEU A 544 9.27 -2.44 -15.39
C LEU A 544 10.20 -2.78 -16.57
N CYS A 545 10.42 -1.83 -17.48
CA CYS A 545 11.29 -1.99 -18.64
C CYS A 545 12.78 -1.77 -18.34
N ASP A 546 13.16 -1.31 -17.15
CA ASP A 546 14.54 -1.20 -16.72
C ASP A 546 15.05 -2.54 -16.16
N VAL A 547 15.37 -3.45 -17.08
CA VAL A 547 15.83 -4.81 -16.76
C VAL A 547 17.23 -4.80 -16.11
N GLN A 548 17.99 -3.70 -16.20
CA GLN A 548 19.28 -3.57 -15.52
C GLN A 548 19.09 -3.32 -14.02
N LYS A 549 18.17 -2.42 -13.66
CA LYS A 549 17.85 -2.11 -12.26
C LYS A 549 16.93 -3.16 -11.62
N PHE A 550 15.98 -3.70 -12.38
CA PHE A 550 14.98 -4.67 -11.92
C PHE A 550 15.01 -5.96 -12.77
N PRO A 551 16.06 -6.78 -12.66
CA PRO A 551 16.12 -8.05 -13.38
C PRO A 551 15.01 -8.98 -12.89
N GLU A 552 14.28 -9.60 -13.82
CA GLU A 552 13.23 -10.60 -13.54
C GLU A 552 12.16 -10.16 -12.52
N TRP A 553 11.72 -8.90 -12.55
CA TRP A 553 10.63 -8.43 -11.69
C TRP A 553 9.36 -9.30 -11.86
N PRO A 554 8.73 -9.78 -10.75
CA PRO A 554 7.63 -10.71 -10.83
C PRO A 554 6.35 -10.07 -11.41
N ILE A 555 5.75 -10.74 -12.40
CA ILE A 555 4.47 -10.36 -13.00
C ILE A 555 3.42 -11.40 -12.58
N ARG A 556 2.40 -10.97 -11.85
CA ARG A 556 1.40 -11.89 -11.25
C ARG A 556 0.39 -12.45 -12.26
N ASP A 557 -0.04 -11.63 -13.22
CA ASP A 557 -1.02 -11.99 -14.24
C ASP A 557 -0.57 -11.43 -15.60
N PRO A 558 0.29 -12.18 -16.32
CA PRO A 558 0.85 -11.75 -17.61
C PRO A 558 -0.21 -11.52 -18.69
N VAL A 559 -1.29 -12.30 -18.68
CA VAL A 559 -2.37 -12.20 -19.68
C VAL A 559 -3.17 -10.92 -19.48
N LYS A 560 -3.55 -10.60 -18.24
CA LYS A 560 -4.23 -9.34 -17.92
C LYS A 560 -3.34 -8.14 -18.21
N LEU A 561 -2.05 -8.20 -17.84
CA LEU A 561 -1.12 -7.12 -18.14
C LEU A 561 -0.99 -6.89 -19.64
N LEU A 562 -0.86 -7.96 -20.45
CA LEU A 562 -0.81 -7.84 -21.91
C LEU A 562 -2.06 -7.14 -22.47
N LYS A 563 -3.25 -7.51 -21.99
CA LYS A 563 -4.51 -6.89 -22.42
C LYS A 563 -4.53 -5.39 -22.10
N ASP A 564 -4.12 -5.01 -20.90
CA ASP A 564 -4.13 -3.61 -20.48
C ASP A 564 -3.05 -2.79 -21.20
N VAL A 565 -1.87 -3.38 -21.48
CA VAL A 565 -0.82 -2.74 -22.28
C VAL A 565 -1.25 -2.54 -23.74
N LEU A 566 -1.97 -3.49 -24.34
CA LEU A 566 -2.52 -3.34 -25.68
C LEU A 566 -3.60 -2.24 -25.75
N GLU A 567 -4.45 -2.13 -24.73
CA GLU A 567 -5.44 -1.06 -24.63
C GLU A 567 -4.77 0.31 -24.42
N ALA A 568 -3.74 0.38 -23.57
CA ALA A 568 -2.93 1.59 -23.39
C ALA A 568 -2.25 2.01 -24.70
N TRP A 569 -1.76 1.05 -25.50
CA TRP A 569 -1.21 1.35 -26.82
C TRP A 569 -2.24 1.98 -27.75
N LYS A 570 -3.45 1.41 -27.79
CA LYS A 570 -4.54 1.92 -28.62
C LYS A 570 -4.90 3.35 -28.22
N GLN A 571 -5.05 3.61 -26.93
CA GLN A 571 -5.38 4.93 -26.40
C GLN A 571 -4.29 5.98 -26.70
N GLU A 572 -3.01 5.61 -26.58
CA GLU A 572 -1.90 6.53 -26.85
C GLU A 572 -1.81 6.90 -28.34
N VAL A 573 -2.09 5.94 -29.25
CA VAL A 573 -2.08 6.20 -30.70
C VAL A 573 -3.33 6.96 -31.17
N GLU A 574 -4.46 6.78 -30.49
CA GLU A 574 -5.74 7.47 -30.80
C GLU A 574 -5.90 8.82 -30.07
N LYS A 575 -4.87 9.27 -29.33
CA LYS A 575 -4.88 10.49 -28.53
C LYS A 575 -5.15 11.72 -29.39
N LYS A 576 -6.19 12.48 -29.02
CA LYS A 576 -6.62 13.71 -29.70
C LYS A 576 -6.03 14.95 -29.02
N PRO A 577 -5.82 16.05 -29.77
CA PRO A 577 -5.42 17.32 -29.16
C PRO A 577 -6.48 17.80 -28.15
N PRO A 578 -6.09 18.56 -27.10
CA PRO A 578 -7.02 19.07 -26.10
C PRO A 578 -8.12 19.92 -26.72
N ALA A 579 -9.35 19.81 -26.20
CA ALA A 579 -10.49 20.60 -26.68
C ALA A 579 -10.50 22.05 -26.16
N LEU A 580 -9.79 22.33 -25.06
CA LEU A 580 -9.70 23.64 -24.42
C LEU A 580 -8.28 24.19 -24.59
N SER A 581 -8.16 25.43 -25.05
CA SER A 581 -6.85 26.11 -25.13
C SER A 581 -6.46 26.75 -23.79
N VAL A 582 -5.16 27.00 -23.60
CA VAL A 582 -4.64 27.70 -22.40
C VAL A 582 -5.23 29.10 -22.26
N ASP A 583 -5.47 29.79 -23.39
CA ASP A 583 -6.01 31.14 -23.41
C ASP A 583 -7.48 31.16 -22.96
N GLU A 584 -8.32 30.26 -23.50
CA GLU A 584 -9.73 30.11 -23.10
C GLU A 584 -9.89 29.73 -21.62
N ALA A 585 -8.98 28.90 -21.09
CA ALA A 585 -9.01 28.50 -19.69
C ALA A 585 -8.70 29.69 -18.75
N TYR A 586 -7.73 30.54 -19.10
CA TYR A 586 -7.45 31.75 -18.32
C TYR A 586 -8.61 32.76 -18.38
N GLU A 587 -9.19 32.97 -19.55
CA GLU A 587 -10.35 33.86 -19.72
C GLU A 587 -11.55 33.38 -18.88
N THR A 588 -11.81 32.06 -18.86
CA THR A 588 -12.89 31.46 -18.06
C THR A 588 -12.70 31.70 -16.55
N LEU A 589 -11.45 31.76 -16.07
CA LEU A 589 -11.11 32.11 -14.68
C LEU A 589 -10.99 33.62 -14.42
N GLY A 590 -11.23 34.46 -15.43
CA GLY A 590 -11.09 35.91 -15.34
C GLY A 590 -9.64 36.38 -15.17
N LEU A 591 -8.69 35.62 -15.71
CA LEU A 591 -7.25 35.89 -15.66
C LEU A 591 -6.71 36.19 -17.06
N LYS A 592 -5.61 36.92 -17.17
CA LYS A 592 -4.90 37.17 -18.43
C LYS A 592 -3.60 36.37 -18.47
N ARG A 593 -3.29 35.75 -19.61
CA ARG A 593 -2.05 34.99 -19.80
C ARG A 593 -0.78 35.85 -19.68
N GLU A 594 -0.88 37.13 -20.07
CA GLU A 594 0.19 38.12 -19.98
C GLU A 594 0.70 38.32 -18.55
N ASP A 595 -0.16 38.10 -17.55
CA ASP A 595 0.15 38.29 -16.13
C ASP A 595 0.95 37.11 -15.52
N GLN A 596 1.16 36.02 -16.28
CA GLN A 596 1.75 34.76 -15.80
C GLN A 596 1.26 34.38 -14.38
N PRO A 597 -0.06 34.26 -14.17
CA PRO A 597 -0.61 34.07 -12.84
C PRO A 597 -0.06 32.78 -12.21
N ASP A 598 0.50 32.90 -11.01
CA ASP A 598 0.96 31.76 -10.24
C ASP A 598 -0.22 30.86 -9.83
N GLU A 599 0.08 29.63 -9.40
CA GLU A 599 -0.97 28.68 -8.96
C GLU A 599 -1.87 29.26 -7.85
N SER A 600 -1.36 30.17 -7.01
CA SER A 600 -2.12 30.80 -5.93
C SER A 600 -3.19 31.76 -6.47
N VAL A 601 -2.86 32.53 -7.52
CA VAL A 601 -3.77 33.47 -8.18
C VAL A 601 -4.85 32.72 -8.94
N ILE A 602 -4.47 31.68 -9.70
CA ILE A 602 -5.40 30.77 -10.39
C ILE A 602 -6.38 30.16 -9.41
N ARG A 603 -5.88 29.68 -8.27
CA ARG A 603 -6.70 29.09 -7.23
C ARG A 603 -7.66 30.09 -6.58
N LYS A 604 -7.18 31.29 -6.22
CA LYS A 604 -8.04 32.33 -5.61
C LYS A 604 -9.19 32.74 -6.53
N SER A 605 -8.94 32.87 -7.83
CA SER A 605 -9.99 33.19 -8.80
C SER A 605 -10.99 32.04 -8.93
N TYR A 606 -10.52 30.79 -9.00
CA TYR A 606 -11.38 29.60 -8.96
C TYR A 606 -12.30 29.59 -7.74
N PHE A 607 -11.76 29.69 -6.51
CA PHE A 607 -12.59 29.65 -5.29
C PHE A 607 -13.65 30.75 -5.26
N LYS A 608 -13.28 31.96 -5.68
CA LYS A 608 -14.21 33.10 -5.74
C LYS A 608 -15.35 32.84 -6.74
N LEU A 609 -15.05 32.29 -7.91
CA LEU A 609 -16.04 31.98 -8.95
C LEU A 609 -16.87 30.75 -8.60
N ALA A 610 -16.23 29.68 -8.12
CA ALA A 610 -16.87 28.45 -7.65
C ALA A 610 -17.88 28.74 -6.52
N GLN A 611 -17.52 29.58 -5.55
CA GLN A 611 -18.41 29.97 -4.46
C GLN A 611 -19.60 30.84 -4.95
N LYS A 612 -19.38 31.67 -5.96
CA LYS A 612 -20.39 32.58 -6.54
C LYS A 612 -21.43 31.84 -7.39
N TYR A 613 -20.99 30.83 -8.16
CA TYR A 613 -21.83 30.09 -9.10
C TYR A 613 -22.21 28.68 -8.61
N HIS A 614 -21.94 28.36 -7.35
CA HIS A 614 -22.27 27.05 -6.77
C HIS A 614 -23.77 26.71 -6.94
N PRO A 615 -24.13 25.52 -7.44
CA PRO A 615 -25.51 25.13 -7.75
C PRO A 615 -26.50 25.31 -6.59
N ASP A 616 -26.05 25.04 -5.35
CA ASP A 616 -26.89 25.20 -4.14
C ASP A 616 -27.24 26.66 -3.80
N LYS A 617 -26.38 27.62 -4.19
CA LYS A 617 -26.59 29.05 -3.94
C LYS A 617 -27.19 29.75 -5.15
N ASN A 618 -26.95 29.23 -6.34
CA ASN A 618 -27.34 29.83 -7.61
C ASN A 618 -27.77 28.73 -8.60
N PRO A 619 -29.08 28.39 -8.66
CA PRO A 619 -29.58 27.28 -9.48
C PRO A 619 -29.25 27.41 -10.98
N ASP A 620 -29.15 28.65 -11.49
CA ASP A 620 -28.82 28.97 -12.88
C ASP A 620 -27.30 29.05 -13.15
N GLY A 621 -26.46 28.88 -12.11
CA GLY A 621 -25.00 29.02 -12.18
C GLY A 621 -24.23 27.75 -12.53
N ARG A 622 -24.93 26.60 -12.67
CA ARG A 622 -24.30 25.27 -12.83
C ARG A 622 -23.34 25.19 -14.02
N GLU A 623 -23.75 25.69 -15.19
CA GLU A 623 -22.94 25.64 -16.40
C GLU A 623 -21.64 26.46 -16.27
N ILE A 624 -21.74 27.64 -15.65
CA ILE A 624 -20.57 28.50 -15.38
C ILE A 624 -19.65 27.84 -14.35
N PHE A 625 -20.21 27.21 -13.32
CA PHE A 625 -19.44 26.47 -12.31
C PHE A 625 -18.67 25.29 -12.93
N GLU A 626 -19.31 24.51 -13.80
CA GLU A 626 -18.68 23.40 -14.53
C GLU A 626 -17.55 23.89 -15.45
N ASN A 627 -17.77 25.00 -16.17
CA ASN A 627 -16.75 25.60 -17.04
C ASN A 627 -15.55 26.15 -16.23
N VAL A 628 -15.82 26.81 -15.10
CA VAL A 628 -14.78 27.29 -14.17
C VAL A 628 -13.97 26.12 -13.60
N ASN A 629 -14.63 25.00 -13.27
CA ASN A 629 -13.94 23.80 -12.79
C ASN A 629 -13.06 23.16 -13.87
N LYS A 630 -13.59 23.00 -15.08
CA LYS A 630 -12.83 22.47 -16.23
C LYS A 630 -11.62 23.34 -16.58
N ALA A 631 -11.79 24.65 -16.60
CA ALA A 631 -10.70 25.59 -16.87
C ALA A 631 -9.61 25.53 -15.80
N TYR A 632 -10.01 25.42 -14.52
CA TYR A 632 -9.07 25.28 -13.42
C TYR A 632 -8.29 23.96 -13.48
N GLU A 633 -8.98 22.84 -13.69
CA GLU A 633 -8.35 21.52 -13.86
C GLU A 633 -7.37 21.50 -15.04
N PHE A 634 -7.75 22.11 -16.18
CA PHE A 634 -6.88 22.21 -17.35
C PHE A 634 -5.60 23.01 -17.07
N LEU A 635 -5.71 24.16 -16.40
CA LEU A 635 -4.55 25.00 -16.07
C LEU A 635 -3.63 24.36 -15.02
N CYS A 636 -4.21 23.62 -14.08
CA CYS A 636 -3.45 22.84 -13.09
C CYS A 636 -2.80 21.60 -13.70
N SER A 637 -3.29 21.08 -14.82
CA SER A 637 -2.74 19.90 -15.47
C SER A 637 -1.58 20.23 -16.44
N LYS A 638 -0.33 19.89 -16.09
CA LYS A 638 0.80 19.99 -17.03
C LYS A 638 0.65 19.05 -18.24
N SER A 639 0.20 17.81 -18.02
CA SER A 639 0.03 16.80 -19.07
C SER A 639 -0.99 17.21 -20.13
N SER A 640 -2.02 17.98 -19.75
CA SER A 640 -3.01 18.52 -20.68
C SER A 640 -2.47 19.66 -21.57
N ARG A 641 -1.35 20.29 -21.20
CA ARG A 641 -0.73 21.41 -21.92
C ARG A 641 0.29 20.99 -22.99
N GLN A 642 0.79 19.76 -22.95
CA GLN A 642 1.88 19.27 -23.83
C GLN A 642 1.41 18.32 -24.96
N CYS A 643 0.10 18.10 -25.09
CA CYS A 643 -0.42 16.97 -25.86
C CYS A 643 -0.68 17.32 -27.35
N GLU A 644 0.38 17.31 -28.18
CA GLU A 644 0.27 17.49 -29.64
C GLU A 644 0.19 16.17 -30.44
N GLY A 645 0.04 15.01 -29.78
CA GLY A 645 -0.09 13.70 -30.43
C GLY A 645 0.38 12.53 -29.58
N PRO A 646 0.57 11.33 -30.16
CA PRO A 646 1.15 10.17 -29.50
C PRO A 646 2.59 10.43 -29.07
N ASP A 647 2.98 10.09 -27.83
CA ASP A 647 4.35 10.20 -27.36
C ASP A 647 5.19 8.97 -27.78
N PRO A 648 6.24 9.12 -28.61
CA PRO A 648 7.09 8.01 -29.02
C PRO A 648 7.75 7.26 -27.85
N HIS A 649 8.06 7.92 -26.74
CA HIS A 649 8.68 7.27 -25.58
C HIS A 649 7.69 6.35 -24.86
N ASN A 650 6.43 6.79 -24.72
CA ASN A 650 5.36 5.95 -24.18
C ASN A 650 5.16 4.69 -25.03
N VAL A 651 5.12 4.83 -26.36
CA VAL A 651 4.98 3.67 -27.26
C VAL A 651 6.18 2.72 -27.14
N VAL A 652 7.41 3.24 -26.99
CA VAL A 652 8.59 2.39 -26.73
C VAL A 652 8.42 1.60 -25.43
N LEU A 653 7.96 2.22 -24.34
CA LEU A 653 7.73 1.53 -23.06
C LEU A 653 6.66 0.44 -23.19
N ILE A 654 5.58 0.72 -23.89
CA ILE A 654 4.49 -0.23 -24.17
C ILE A 654 5.02 -1.44 -24.97
N LEU A 655 5.82 -1.21 -26.01
CA LEU A 655 6.42 -2.29 -26.81
C LEU A 655 7.42 -3.12 -26.00
N LYS A 656 8.28 -2.46 -25.21
CA LYS A 656 9.23 -3.15 -24.32
C LYS A 656 8.53 -3.99 -23.25
N ALA A 657 7.43 -3.51 -22.68
CA ALA A 657 6.63 -4.29 -21.73
C ALA A 657 6.08 -5.57 -22.39
N GLN A 658 5.61 -5.47 -23.64
CA GLN A 658 5.17 -6.64 -24.42
C GLN A 658 6.33 -7.59 -24.72
N THR A 659 7.51 -7.07 -25.07
CA THR A 659 8.73 -7.88 -25.24
C THR A 659 9.07 -8.66 -23.96
N ILE A 660 9.01 -8.04 -22.78
CA ILE A 660 9.25 -8.72 -21.49
C ILE A 660 8.23 -9.84 -21.27
N LEU A 661 6.95 -9.57 -21.52
CA LEU A 661 5.87 -10.56 -21.40
C LEU A 661 6.12 -11.78 -22.31
N PHE A 662 6.37 -11.56 -23.60
CA PHE A 662 6.59 -12.64 -24.58
C PHE A 662 7.96 -13.31 -24.47
N SER A 663 8.94 -12.71 -23.78
CA SER A 663 10.23 -13.34 -23.52
C SER A 663 10.19 -14.25 -22.29
N ARG A 664 9.59 -13.78 -21.18
CA ARG A 664 9.57 -14.48 -19.88
C ARG A 664 8.39 -15.42 -19.69
N HIS A 665 7.21 -15.06 -20.16
CA HIS A 665 5.94 -15.77 -19.91
C HIS A 665 5.42 -16.51 -21.15
N LYS A 666 6.35 -17.12 -21.92
CA LYS A 666 6.01 -17.81 -23.17
C LYS A 666 4.97 -18.92 -22.98
N GLU A 667 5.08 -19.72 -21.93
CA GLU A 667 4.18 -20.85 -21.70
C GLU A 667 2.73 -20.40 -21.49
N GLU A 668 2.53 -19.30 -20.76
CA GLU A 668 1.21 -18.73 -20.47
C GLU A 668 0.60 -18.02 -21.70
N LEU A 669 1.45 -17.40 -22.54
CA LEU A 669 1.02 -16.62 -23.71
C LEU A 669 0.93 -17.44 -25.00
N HIS A 670 1.63 -18.58 -25.09
CA HIS A 670 1.67 -19.46 -26.28
C HIS A 670 0.30 -19.83 -26.87
N PRO A 671 -0.76 -20.08 -26.06
CA PRO A 671 -2.09 -20.43 -26.58
C PRO A 671 -2.81 -19.29 -27.31
N TYR A 672 -2.39 -18.04 -27.11
CA TYR A 672 -3.12 -16.86 -27.58
C TYR A 672 -2.48 -16.26 -28.83
N LYS A 673 -3.34 -15.76 -29.75
CA LYS A 673 -2.89 -14.94 -30.88
C LYS A 673 -2.58 -13.53 -30.42
N TYR A 674 -1.46 -12.98 -30.86
CA TYR A 674 -1.11 -11.60 -30.60
C TYR A 674 -1.97 -10.64 -31.45
N SER A 675 -2.90 -9.94 -30.80
CA SER A 675 -3.83 -9.01 -31.47
C SER A 675 -3.22 -7.66 -31.84
N GLY A 676 -1.99 -7.36 -31.40
CA GLY A 676 -1.30 -6.09 -31.65
C GLY A 676 -0.69 -5.96 -33.05
N TYR A 677 -0.70 -7.01 -33.90
CA TYR A 677 -0.02 -6.98 -35.20
C TYR A 677 -0.44 -5.84 -36.14
N PRO A 678 -1.73 -5.50 -36.31
CA PRO A 678 -2.11 -4.38 -37.18
C PRO A 678 -1.46 -3.06 -36.77
N MET A 679 -1.37 -2.80 -35.47
CA MET A 679 -0.71 -1.61 -34.92
C MET A 679 0.81 -1.70 -35.03
N LEU A 680 1.38 -2.88 -34.81
CA LEU A 680 2.81 -3.13 -34.92
C LEU A 680 3.32 -2.92 -36.35
N VAL A 681 2.66 -3.51 -37.33
CA VAL A 681 3.00 -3.39 -38.75
C VAL A 681 2.86 -1.93 -39.21
N LYS A 682 1.79 -1.24 -38.79
CA LYS A 682 1.61 0.19 -39.07
C LYS A 682 2.74 1.03 -38.47
N THR A 683 3.15 0.74 -37.23
CA THR A 683 4.25 1.43 -36.53
C THR A 683 5.58 1.21 -37.25
N ILE A 684 5.88 -0.03 -37.63
CA ILE A 684 7.09 -0.39 -38.40
C ILE A 684 7.11 0.38 -39.73
N ARG A 685 6.01 0.37 -40.50
CA ARG A 685 5.94 1.08 -41.79
C ARG A 685 6.04 2.59 -41.63
N MET A 686 5.43 3.17 -40.60
CA MET A 686 5.49 4.61 -40.33
C MET A 686 6.92 5.04 -40.03
N GLU A 687 7.59 4.36 -39.09
CA GLU A 687 8.98 4.66 -38.73
C GLU A 687 9.94 4.38 -39.88
N THR A 688 9.72 3.30 -40.62
CA THR A 688 10.53 2.94 -41.79
C THR A 688 10.40 3.95 -42.92
N ASN A 689 9.31 4.69 -43.03
CA ASN A 689 9.13 5.72 -44.05
C ASN A 689 9.55 7.12 -43.58
N ASP A 690 9.83 7.30 -42.29
CA ASP A 690 10.20 8.61 -41.75
C ASP A 690 11.62 9.01 -42.18
N SER A 691 11.75 10.17 -42.84
CA SER A 691 13.04 10.74 -43.25
C SER A 691 14.03 10.96 -42.09
N GLN A 692 13.54 11.21 -40.87
CA GLN A 692 14.32 11.51 -39.66
C GLN A 692 14.58 10.30 -38.77
N LEU A 693 14.29 9.07 -39.23
CA LEU A 693 14.41 7.82 -38.45
C LEU A 693 15.69 7.72 -37.60
N PHE A 694 16.86 8.02 -38.20
CA PHE A 694 18.16 7.86 -37.53
C PHE A 694 18.57 9.05 -36.64
N SER A 695 17.77 10.12 -36.60
CA SER A 695 18.01 11.30 -35.76
C SER A 695 17.04 11.42 -34.57
N LYS A 696 16.06 10.51 -34.46
CA LYS A 696 15.09 10.50 -33.35
C LYS A 696 15.74 10.07 -32.04
N SER A 697 15.28 10.63 -30.93
CA SER A 697 15.71 10.24 -29.59
C SER A 697 15.11 8.90 -29.14
N ALA A 698 13.90 8.56 -29.60
CA ALA A 698 13.19 7.35 -29.23
C ALA A 698 13.43 6.22 -30.26
N PRO A 699 14.01 5.07 -29.87
CA PRO A 699 14.32 3.97 -30.79
C PRO A 699 13.10 3.08 -31.09
N LEU A 700 12.02 3.69 -31.59
CA LEU A 700 10.72 3.04 -31.75
C LEU A 700 10.76 1.84 -32.70
N LEU A 701 11.47 1.94 -33.82
CA LEU A 701 11.60 0.85 -34.79
C LEU A 701 12.33 -0.37 -34.21
N ALA A 702 13.35 -0.16 -33.37
CA ALA A 702 14.06 -1.27 -32.72
C ALA A 702 13.15 -2.00 -31.73
N ALA A 703 12.42 -1.26 -30.89
CA ALA A 703 11.45 -1.85 -29.96
C ALA A 703 10.36 -2.63 -30.70
N ALA A 704 9.85 -2.11 -31.81
CA ALA A 704 8.84 -2.79 -32.62
C ALA A 704 9.36 -4.08 -33.27
N ALA A 705 10.58 -4.05 -33.82
CA ALA A 705 11.22 -5.24 -34.40
C ALA A 705 11.52 -6.31 -33.33
N GLU A 706 11.94 -5.89 -32.13
CA GLU A 706 12.16 -6.77 -30.99
C GLU A 706 10.85 -7.43 -30.53
N THR A 707 9.77 -6.66 -30.39
CA THR A 707 8.44 -7.20 -30.06
C THR A 707 7.99 -8.22 -31.11
N ALA A 708 8.15 -7.93 -32.40
CA ALA A 708 7.81 -8.87 -33.48
C ALA A 708 8.60 -10.18 -33.37
N TYR A 709 9.90 -10.12 -33.07
CA TYR A 709 10.70 -11.32 -32.84
C TYR A 709 10.17 -12.15 -31.68
N HIS A 710 9.94 -11.54 -30.52
CA HIS A 710 9.52 -12.27 -29.32
C HIS A 710 8.11 -12.85 -29.43
N THR A 711 7.18 -12.15 -30.10
CA THR A 711 5.82 -12.68 -30.34
C THR A 711 5.85 -13.90 -31.26
N VAL A 712 6.63 -13.85 -32.36
CA VAL A 712 6.80 -14.97 -33.30
C VAL A 712 7.52 -16.15 -32.63
N ASN A 713 8.52 -15.89 -31.80
CA ASN A 713 9.26 -16.91 -31.04
C ASN A 713 8.46 -17.52 -29.87
N CYS A 714 7.26 -17.02 -29.59
CA CYS A 714 6.38 -17.57 -28.57
C CYS A 714 5.44 -18.65 -29.13
N SER A 715 4.91 -18.49 -30.35
CA SER A 715 3.90 -19.41 -30.90
C SER A 715 3.85 -19.43 -32.42
N ALA A 716 3.58 -20.61 -32.98
CA ALA A 716 3.31 -20.80 -34.41
C ALA A 716 2.11 -19.97 -34.91
N LEU A 717 1.11 -19.77 -34.04
CA LEU A 717 -0.06 -18.93 -34.34
C LEU A 717 0.35 -17.48 -34.61
N ASN A 718 1.32 -16.98 -33.84
CA ASN A 718 1.83 -15.62 -33.98
C ASN A 718 2.65 -15.44 -35.25
N ALA A 719 3.41 -16.44 -35.68
CA ALA A 719 4.13 -16.42 -36.95
C ALA A 719 3.17 -16.32 -38.14
N GLU A 720 2.09 -17.12 -38.11
CA GLU A 720 1.08 -17.13 -39.17
C GLU A 720 0.26 -15.83 -39.21
N GLU A 721 -0.09 -15.23 -38.08
CA GLU A 721 -0.78 -13.93 -38.07
C GLU A 721 0.12 -12.77 -38.50
N LEU A 722 1.40 -12.73 -38.10
CA LEU A 722 2.34 -11.72 -38.61
C LEU A 722 2.43 -11.77 -40.14
N ARG A 723 2.46 -12.97 -40.71
CA ARG A 723 2.46 -13.18 -42.16
C ARG A 723 1.19 -12.66 -42.82
N ARG A 724 0.02 -12.93 -42.25
CA ARG A 724 -1.29 -12.50 -42.80
C ARG A 724 -1.47 -10.98 -42.80
N GLU A 725 -0.94 -10.32 -41.78
CA GLU A 725 -0.97 -8.85 -41.65
C GLU A 725 0.09 -8.14 -42.52
N GLY A 726 0.81 -8.87 -43.39
CA GLY A 726 1.86 -8.30 -44.24
C GLY A 726 3.07 -7.78 -43.46
N GLY A 727 3.33 -8.39 -42.29
CA GLY A 727 4.37 -7.98 -41.37
C GLY A 727 5.77 -8.42 -41.78
N LEU A 728 5.92 -9.53 -42.52
CA LEU A 728 7.22 -9.98 -43.01
C LEU A 728 7.80 -8.99 -44.04
N GLU A 729 6.94 -8.43 -44.89
CA GLU A 729 7.28 -7.42 -45.88
C GLU A 729 7.64 -6.09 -45.20
N ALA A 730 6.85 -5.68 -44.20
CA ALA A 730 7.17 -4.48 -43.42
C ALA A 730 8.53 -4.60 -42.71
N LEU A 731 8.85 -5.78 -42.16
CA LEU A 731 10.16 -6.05 -41.59
C LEU A 731 11.25 -6.06 -42.67
N GLN A 732 11.01 -6.60 -43.86
CA GLN A 732 11.99 -6.57 -44.96
C GLN A 732 12.28 -5.14 -45.43
N GLU A 733 11.27 -4.29 -45.59
CA GLU A 733 11.43 -2.87 -45.93
C GLU A 733 12.30 -2.14 -44.87
N ALA A 734 12.01 -2.37 -43.58
CA ALA A 734 12.77 -1.82 -42.47
C ALA A 734 14.23 -2.33 -42.47
N PHE A 735 14.40 -3.62 -42.72
CA PHE A 735 15.69 -4.29 -42.80
C PHE A 735 16.56 -3.70 -43.89
N SER A 736 16.05 -3.58 -45.12
CA SER A 736 16.78 -2.99 -46.24
C SER A 736 17.19 -1.55 -45.97
N ARG A 737 16.31 -0.75 -45.36
CA ARG A 737 16.62 0.64 -44.98
C ARG A 737 17.75 0.71 -43.94
N CYS A 738 17.72 -0.16 -42.92
CA CYS A 738 18.77 -0.21 -41.90
C CYS A 738 20.10 -0.76 -42.44
N VAL A 739 20.07 -1.79 -43.30
CA VAL A 739 21.28 -2.32 -43.96
C VAL A 739 21.91 -1.29 -44.88
N GLY A 740 21.10 -0.46 -45.53
CA GLY A 740 21.56 0.61 -46.42
C GLY A 740 22.48 1.64 -45.76
N VAL A 741 22.34 1.86 -44.44
CA VAL A 741 23.14 2.84 -43.67
C VAL A 741 24.29 2.21 -42.88
N LEU A 742 24.44 0.88 -42.88
CA LEU A 742 25.56 0.21 -42.23
C LEU A 742 26.90 0.60 -42.85
N SER A 743 27.90 0.80 -41.99
CA SER A 743 29.24 1.23 -42.39
C SER A 743 30.31 0.55 -41.53
N LYS A 744 31.59 0.80 -41.85
CA LYS A 744 32.72 0.29 -41.03
C LYS A 744 32.83 0.94 -39.65
N SER A 745 32.12 2.05 -39.42
CA SER A 745 32.06 2.75 -38.14
C SER A 745 30.83 2.41 -37.32
N SER A 746 29.92 1.56 -37.85
CA SER A 746 28.73 1.16 -37.14
C SER A 746 29.08 0.39 -35.85
N LYS A 747 28.30 0.62 -34.81
CA LYS A 747 28.44 -0.01 -33.50
C LYS A 747 27.21 -0.83 -33.15
N ILE A 748 27.34 -1.67 -32.13
CA ILE A 748 26.24 -2.55 -31.76
C ILE A 748 25.05 -1.78 -31.20
N GLU A 749 25.28 -0.64 -30.56
CA GLU A 749 24.24 0.22 -29.97
C GLU A 749 23.48 1.05 -31.01
N ASP A 750 23.96 1.11 -32.25
CA ASP A 750 23.32 1.89 -33.31
C ASP A 750 21.93 1.31 -33.65
N LEU A 751 20.95 2.19 -33.84
CA LEU A 751 19.56 1.81 -34.17
C LEU A 751 19.50 0.82 -35.34
N SER A 752 20.25 1.09 -36.42
CA SER A 752 20.27 0.23 -37.60
C SER A 752 20.78 -1.18 -37.30
N VAL A 753 21.77 -1.32 -36.41
CA VAL A 753 22.34 -2.62 -36.05
C VAL A 753 21.37 -3.40 -35.15
N GLN A 754 20.76 -2.74 -34.16
CA GLN A 754 19.74 -3.34 -33.30
C GLN A 754 18.54 -3.85 -34.11
N VAL A 755 18.00 -3.02 -35.01
CA VAL A 755 16.90 -3.42 -35.90
C VAL A 755 17.30 -4.64 -36.74
N CYS A 756 18.49 -4.64 -37.35
CA CYS A 756 18.97 -5.79 -38.12
C CYS A 756 19.08 -7.07 -37.28
N ILE A 757 19.53 -6.98 -36.02
CA ILE A 757 19.60 -8.12 -35.09
C ILE A 757 18.20 -8.70 -34.87
N HIS A 758 17.25 -7.88 -34.44
CA HIS A 758 15.90 -8.36 -34.11
C HIS A 758 15.18 -8.94 -35.33
N ILE A 759 15.28 -8.27 -36.49
CA ILE A 759 14.65 -8.75 -37.73
C ILE A 759 15.28 -10.06 -38.21
N SER A 760 16.60 -10.20 -38.16
CA SER A 760 17.27 -11.46 -38.54
C SER A 760 16.86 -12.62 -37.63
N ARG A 761 16.72 -12.38 -36.32
CA ARG A 761 16.15 -13.38 -35.39
C ARG A 761 14.70 -13.72 -35.72
N CYS A 762 13.89 -12.71 -36.05
CA CYS A 762 12.50 -12.90 -36.44
C CYS A 762 12.40 -13.77 -37.71
N PHE A 763 13.22 -13.51 -38.72
CA PHE A 763 13.28 -14.33 -39.94
C PHE A 763 13.77 -15.75 -39.66
N ALA A 764 14.77 -15.94 -38.80
CA ALA A 764 15.25 -17.26 -38.42
C ALA A 764 14.14 -18.13 -37.81
N VAL A 765 13.34 -17.56 -36.90
CA VAL A 765 12.22 -18.27 -36.29
C VAL A 765 11.08 -18.47 -37.30
N ALA A 766 10.73 -17.43 -38.06
CA ALA A 766 9.66 -17.51 -39.06
C ALA A 766 9.95 -18.57 -40.14
N ALA A 767 11.22 -18.80 -40.49
CA ALA A 767 11.64 -19.84 -41.44
C ALA A 767 11.23 -21.26 -41.02
N GLN A 768 10.95 -21.52 -39.73
CA GLN A 768 10.47 -22.83 -39.27
C GLN A 768 9.04 -23.13 -39.77
N PHE A 769 8.27 -22.11 -40.15
CA PHE A 769 6.87 -22.25 -40.58
C PHE A 769 6.73 -22.20 -42.09
N ARG A 770 6.02 -23.18 -42.67
CA ARG A 770 5.88 -23.33 -44.12
C ARG A 770 5.33 -22.09 -44.83
N GLY A 771 4.23 -21.51 -44.33
CA GLY A 771 3.63 -20.33 -44.97
C GLY A 771 4.56 -19.12 -44.96
N CYS A 772 5.36 -18.95 -43.91
CA CYS A 772 6.37 -17.88 -43.84
C CYS A 772 7.48 -18.10 -44.87
N ARG A 773 7.95 -19.35 -45.05
CA ARG A 773 8.96 -19.68 -46.08
C ARG A 773 8.48 -19.36 -47.49
N GLU A 774 7.24 -19.76 -47.81
CA GLU A 774 6.63 -19.47 -49.12
C GLU A 774 6.66 -17.97 -49.41
N ARG A 775 6.37 -17.12 -48.41
CA ARG A 775 6.46 -15.68 -48.57
C ARG A 775 7.89 -15.14 -48.64
N MET A 776 8.82 -15.71 -47.88
CA MET A 776 10.24 -15.33 -47.92
C MET A 776 10.92 -15.60 -49.27
N ILE A 777 10.49 -16.65 -49.98
CA ILE A 777 10.99 -16.95 -51.33
C ILE A 777 10.71 -15.79 -52.29
N GLU A 778 9.58 -15.10 -52.11
CA GLU A 778 9.17 -13.95 -52.93
C GLU A 778 9.88 -12.64 -52.55
N MET A 779 10.79 -12.67 -51.56
CA MET A 779 11.54 -11.50 -51.06
C MET A 779 13.06 -11.68 -51.23
N PRO A 780 13.60 -11.73 -52.46
CA PRO A 780 15.03 -11.97 -52.70
C PRO A 780 15.95 -10.91 -52.10
N ASP A 781 15.45 -9.67 -51.93
CA ASP A 781 16.17 -8.58 -51.31
C ASP A 781 16.57 -8.86 -49.86
N MET A 782 15.72 -9.58 -49.11
CA MET A 782 16.01 -10.04 -47.75
C MET A 782 17.34 -10.81 -47.70
N ILE A 783 17.53 -11.75 -48.63
CA ILE A 783 18.73 -12.61 -48.69
C ILE A 783 19.96 -11.81 -49.09
N ARG A 784 19.81 -10.89 -50.05
CA ARG A 784 20.88 -9.98 -50.46
C ARG A 784 21.35 -9.11 -49.29
N ASP A 785 20.42 -8.60 -48.50
CA ASP A 785 20.71 -7.78 -47.32
C ASP A 785 21.37 -8.58 -46.19
N LEU A 786 20.96 -9.83 -45.96
CA LEU A 786 21.66 -10.75 -45.04
C LEU A 786 23.14 -10.91 -45.46
N CYS A 787 23.41 -11.17 -46.74
CA CYS A 787 24.78 -11.29 -47.24
C CYS A 787 25.57 -9.98 -47.11
N ARG A 788 24.92 -8.84 -47.35
CA ARG A 788 25.53 -7.52 -47.16
C ARG A 788 25.91 -7.25 -45.71
N ILE A 789 25.12 -7.71 -44.73
CA ILE A 789 25.50 -7.64 -43.33
C ILE A 789 26.77 -8.46 -43.05
N LEU A 790 26.87 -9.69 -43.57
CA LEU A 790 28.03 -10.55 -43.38
C LEU A 790 29.33 -9.96 -43.97
N TYR A 791 29.25 -8.95 -44.84
CA TYR A 791 30.42 -8.19 -45.29
C TYR A 791 31.06 -7.37 -44.15
N PHE A 792 30.27 -6.87 -43.21
CA PHE A 792 30.70 -6.08 -42.07
C PHE A 792 31.18 -6.96 -40.91
N ASN A 793 32.26 -7.72 -41.14
CA ASN A 793 32.82 -8.70 -40.20
C ASN A 793 33.16 -8.18 -38.78
N HIS A 794 33.35 -6.87 -38.60
CA HIS A 794 33.56 -6.24 -37.29
C HIS A 794 32.30 -6.27 -36.38
N LEU A 795 31.10 -6.35 -36.96
CA LEU A 795 29.82 -6.49 -36.24
C LEU A 795 29.56 -7.96 -35.88
N THR A 796 30.49 -8.59 -35.17
CA THR A 796 30.52 -10.05 -34.96
C THR A 796 29.22 -10.60 -34.38
N LYS A 797 28.61 -9.95 -33.37
CA LYS A 797 27.33 -10.40 -32.78
C LYS A 797 26.17 -10.35 -33.80
N LEU A 798 26.10 -9.32 -34.65
CA LEU A 798 25.10 -9.26 -35.71
C LEU A 798 25.36 -10.34 -36.77
N CYS A 799 26.63 -10.56 -37.15
CA CYS A 799 27.00 -11.65 -38.06
C CYS A 799 26.58 -13.01 -37.50
N THR A 800 26.79 -13.29 -36.20
CA THR A 800 26.35 -14.53 -35.54
C THR A 800 24.86 -14.77 -35.75
N VAL A 801 24.04 -13.75 -35.49
CA VAL A 801 22.58 -13.81 -35.66
C VAL A 801 22.19 -14.01 -37.13
N VAL A 802 22.87 -13.35 -38.06
CA VAL A 802 22.61 -13.52 -39.50
C VAL A 802 23.00 -14.92 -39.97
N VAL A 803 24.10 -15.49 -39.48
CA VAL A 803 24.52 -16.86 -39.81
C VAL A 803 23.51 -17.88 -39.27
N GLU A 804 22.96 -17.67 -38.07
CA GLU A 804 21.85 -18.48 -37.55
C GLU A 804 20.60 -18.36 -38.43
N CYS A 805 20.28 -17.16 -38.92
CA CYS A 805 19.19 -16.96 -39.87
C CYS A 805 19.44 -17.69 -41.19
N VAL A 806 20.64 -17.61 -41.76
CA VAL A 806 21.04 -18.35 -42.98
C VAL A 806 20.88 -19.86 -42.77
N SER A 807 21.36 -20.36 -41.63
CA SER A 807 21.23 -21.75 -41.21
C SER A 807 19.76 -22.20 -41.12
N ALA A 808 18.88 -21.36 -40.55
CA ALA A 808 17.44 -21.64 -40.45
C ALA A 808 16.74 -21.63 -41.81
N LEU A 809 17.10 -20.70 -42.70
CA LEU A 809 16.55 -20.61 -44.06
C LEU A 809 16.95 -21.80 -44.95
N ALA A 810 18.08 -22.46 -44.65
CA ALA A 810 18.55 -23.63 -45.38
C ALA A 810 17.63 -24.87 -45.27
N ILE A 811 16.56 -24.81 -44.45
CA ILE A 811 15.56 -25.89 -44.36
C ILE A 811 14.72 -26.06 -45.65
N ASN A 812 14.79 -25.11 -46.59
CA ASN A 812 14.05 -25.16 -47.85
C ASN A 812 14.98 -24.98 -49.05
N ASP A 813 14.75 -25.77 -50.09
CA ASP A 813 15.58 -25.87 -51.31
C ASP A 813 15.64 -24.56 -52.12
N ALA A 814 14.52 -23.86 -52.28
CA ALA A 814 14.48 -22.59 -53.00
C ALA A 814 15.26 -21.49 -52.26
N LEU A 815 15.10 -21.42 -50.94
CA LEU A 815 15.85 -20.50 -50.09
C LEU A 815 17.35 -20.83 -50.07
N GLN A 816 17.75 -22.11 -50.04
CA GLN A 816 19.15 -22.53 -50.19
C GLN A 816 19.74 -22.03 -51.52
N THR A 817 19.00 -22.20 -52.62
CA THR A 817 19.42 -21.74 -53.96
C THR A 817 19.55 -20.22 -54.01
N HIS A 818 18.61 -19.47 -53.45
CA HIS A 818 18.70 -18.01 -53.39
C HIS A 818 19.90 -17.54 -52.55
N LEU A 819 20.15 -18.18 -51.41
CA LEU A 819 21.32 -17.93 -50.55
C LEU A 819 22.64 -18.19 -51.30
N TYR A 820 22.70 -19.30 -52.03
CA TYR A 820 23.83 -19.66 -52.88
C TYR A 820 24.08 -18.60 -53.97
N GLN A 821 23.04 -18.22 -54.71
CA GLN A 821 23.12 -17.19 -55.77
C GLN A 821 23.49 -15.79 -55.24
N ALA A 822 23.13 -15.49 -53.99
CA ALA A 822 23.55 -14.27 -53.31
C ALA A 822 25.04 -14.28 -52.88
N GLY A 823 25.73 -15.41 -53.00
CA GLY A 823 27.15 -15.55 -52.70
C GLY A 823 27.46 -15.82 -51.23
N VAL A 824 26.49 -16.33 -50.45
CA VAL A 824 26.64 -16.52 -48.99
C VAL A 824 27.86 -17.36 -48.61
N LEU A 825 28.24 -18.34 -49.45
CA LEU A 825 29.38 -19.24 -49.21
C LEU A 825 30.68 -18.46 -49.01
N PHE A 826 30.91 -17.41 -49.80
CA PHE A 826 32.13 -16.61 -49.71
C PHE A 826 32.27 -15.91 -48.36
N HIS A 827 31.15 -15.53 -47.74
CA HIS A 827 31.14 -14.90 -46.42
C HIS A 827 31.40 -15.92 -45.31
N LEU A 828 30.66 -17.03 -45.33
CA LEU A 828 30.74 -18.08 -44.29
C LEU A 828 32.13 -18.71 -44.23
N LEU A 829 32.73 -19.02 -45.39
CA LEU A 829 34.05 -19.64 -45.48
C LEU A 829 35.16 -18.74 -44.91
N ILE A 830 35.07 -17.42 -45.09
CA ILE A 830 36.04 -16.48 -44.51
C ILE A 830 36.03 -16.50 -42.99
N PHE A 831 34.86 -16.71 -42.35
CA PHE A 831 34.78 -16.74 -40.90
C PHE A 831 35.46 -17.96 -40.28
N LEU A 832 35.59 -19.07 -41.02
CA LEU A 832 36.26 -20.28 -40.55
C LEU A 832 37.74 -20.02 -40.20
N PHE A 833 38.39 -19.10 -40.91
CA PHE A 833 39.80 -18.73 -40.72
C PHE A 833 40.06 -17.73 -39.59
N ASN A 834 39.00 -17.30 -38.89
CA ASN A 834 39.13 -16.50 -37.67
C ASN A 834 39.06 -17.37 -36.40
N TYR A 835 38.94 -18.70 -36.55
CA TYR A 835 38.88 -19.64 -35.44
C TYR A 835 40.27 -19.85 -34.83
N ASP A 836 40.37 -19.64 -33.52
CA ASP A 836 41.57 -19.93 -32.75
C ASP A 836 41.30 -21.10 -31.79
N TYR A 837 41.80 -22.28 -32.14
CA TYR A 837 41.66 -23.49 -31.34
C TYR A 837 42.47 -23.43 -30.03
N THR A 838 43.49 -22.57 -29.96
CA THR A 838 44.35 -22.48 -28.76
C THR A 838 43.63 -21.85 -27.58
N LEU A 839 42.60 -21.03 -27.85
CA LEU A 839 41.75 -20.46 -26.80
C LEU A 839 40.96 -21.54 -26.03
N GLU A 840 40.51 -22.59 -26.72
CA GLU A 840 39.79 -23.71 -26.10
C GLU A 840 40.74 -24.63 -25.33
N GLU A 841 41.93 -24.89 -25.88
CA GLU A 841 42.95 -25.76 -25.28
C GLU A 841 43.73 -25.08 -24.15
N GLY A 842 43.73 -23.75 -24.09
CA GLY A 842 44.48 -22.95 -23.12
C GLY A 842 43.88 -22.92 -21.71
N GLY A 843 42.68 -23.46 -21.49
CA GLY A 843 42.05 -23.58 -20.16
C GLY A 843 41.66 -22.26 -19.48
N VAL A 844 41.66 -21.14 -20.21
CA VAL A 844 41.29 -19.81 -19.69
C VAL A 844 39.77 -19.72 -19.52
N GLN A 845 39.30 -18.95 -18.53
CA GLN A 845 37.87 -18.61 -18.43
C GLN A 845 37.44 -17.76 -19.62
N ARG A 846 36.34 -18.15 -20.26
CA ARG A 846 35.84 -17.55 -21.51
C ARG A 846 34.42 -17.05 -21.28
N ASP A 847 34.21 -15.79 -21.60
CA ASP A 847 32.90 -15.14 -21.53
C ASP A 847 32.67 -14.33 -22.82
N GLN A 848 31.47 -14.42 -23.37
CA GLN A 848 31.10 -13.82 -24.66
C GLN A 848 30.96 -12.30 -24.58
N GLU A 849 30.83 -11.72 -23.39
CA GLU A 849 30.76 -10.27 -23.22
C GLU A 849 32.16 -9.64 -23.18
N SER A 850 33.13 -10.32 -22.56
CA SER A 850 34.48 -9.81 -22.34
C SER A 850 35.53 -10.29 -23.36
N ASN A 851 35.31 -11.41 -24.07
CA ASN A 851 36.30 -12.01 -24.97
C ASN A 851 35.89 -11.95 -26.46
N LYS A 852 36.56 -11.09 -27.24
CA LYS A 852 36.33 -10.95 -28.69
C LYS A 852 36.63 -12.22 -29.49
N GLN A 853 37.64 -13.00 -29.08
CA GLN A 853 38.03 -14.23 -29.77
C GLN A 853 37.01 -15.34 -29.53
N GLU A 854 36.38 -15.41 -28.35
CA GLU A 854 35.29 -16.36 -28.08
C GLU A 854 34.10 -16.11 -29.03
N ILE A 855 33.72 -14.86 -29.26
CA ILE A 855 32.67 -14.50 -30.22
C ILE A 855 33.07 -14.91 -31.65
N ALA A 856 34.33 -14.68 -32.04
CA ALA A 856 34.83 -15.08 -33.36
C ALA A 856 34.82 -16.61 -33.54
N ASN A 857 35.21 -17.36 -32.49
CA ASN A 857 35.16 -18.81 -32.48
C ASN A 857 33.72 -19.34 -32.62
N GLN A 858 32.78 -18.75 -31.87
CA GLN A 858 31.35 -19.10 -31.98
C GLN A 858 30.81 -18.80 -33.38
N LEU A 859 31.13 -17.65 -33.96
CA LEU A 859 30.75 -17.29 -35.33
C LEU A 859 31.30 -18.31 -36.35
N ALA A 860 32.55 -18.75 -36.20
CA ALA A 860 33.15 -19.76 -37.06
C ALA A 860 32.42 -21.12 -36.96
N LYS A 861 32.09 -21.57 -35.74
CA LYS A 861 31.31 -22.80 -35.50
C LYS A 861 29.92 -22.74 -36.14
N LEU A 862 29.21 -21.63 -35.93
CA LEU A 862 27.89 -21.41 -36.54
C LEU A 862 27.98 -21.30 -38.06
N SER A 863 29.05 -20.70 -38.59
CA SER A 863 29.28 -20.61 -40.04
C SER A 863 29.50 -21.98 -40.66
N LEU A 864 30.27 -22.85 -39.99
CA LEU A 864 30.45 -24.23 -40.44
C LEU A 864 29.14 -25.02 -40.39
N ARG A 865 28.33 -24.85 -39.34
CA ARG A 865 27.00 -25.45 -39.25
C ARG A 865 26.08 -24.96 -40.37
N ALA A 866 26.09 -23.66 -40.69
CA ALA A 866 25.34 -23.09 -41.79
C ALA A 866 25.79 -23.65 -43.15
N LEU A 867 27.09 -23.84 -43.37
CA LEU A 867 27.63 -24.50 -44.57
C LEU A 867 27.18 -25.96 -44.67
N SER A 868 27.22 -26.70 -43.56
CA SER A 868 26.74 -28.08 -43.48
C SER A 868 25.25 -28.18 -43.86
N ARG A 869 24.42 -27.26 -43.34
CA ARG A 869 22.99 -27.18 -43.67
C ARG A 869 22.68 -26.67 -45.07
N LEU A 870 23.50 -25.82 -45.65
CA LEU A 870 23.34 -25.38 -47.05
C LEU A 870 23.63 -26.51 -48.04
N GLY A 871 24.55 -27.42 -47.71
CA GLY A 871 24.90 -28.57 -48.54
C GLY A 871 24.11 -29.84 -48.24
N GLY A 872 23.30 -29.86 -47.17
CA GLY A 872 22.52 -31.04 -46.76
C GLY A 872 23.37 -32.16 -46.14
N TYR A 873 24.40 -31.80 -45.37
CA TYR A 873 25.30 -32.77 -44.69
C TYR A 873 24.91 -33.05 -43.23
N GLY A 874 23.99 -32.26 -42.66
CA GLY A 874 23.52 -32.43 -41.29
C GLY A 874 22.61 -33.64 -41.08
N THR A 875 22.48 -34.08 -39.83
CA THR A 875 21.60 -35.20 -39.43
C THR A 875 20.72 -34.79 -38.24
N GLY A 876 19.61 -35.49 -38.01
CA GLY A 876 18.67 -35.18 -36.92
C GLY A 876 18.05 -33.78 -37.08
N ASP A 877 18.11 -32.96 -36.04
CA ASP A 877 17.59 -31.58 -36.07
C ASP A 877 18.33 -30.66 -37.07
N ASP A 878 19.50 -31.10 -37.55
CA ASP A 878 20.29 -30.42 -38.58
C ASP A 878 20.06 -30.91 -40.02
N GLU A 879 19.11 -31.82 -40.21
CA GLU A 879 18.75 -32.31 -41.54
C GLU A 879 18.15 -31.20 -42.41
N THR A 880 18.62 -31.13 -43.65
CA THR A 880 18.26 -30.13 -44.66
C THR A 880 18.33 -30.74 -46.06
N PRO A 881 17.61 -30.20 -47.05
CA PRO A 881 17.67 -30.70 -48.43
C PRO A 881 19.10 -30.68 -48.98
N LYS A 882 19.45 -31.69 -49.78
CA LYS A 882 20.74 -31.71 -50.49
C LYS A 882 20.75 -30.67 -51.61
N ASN A 883 21.87 -29.96 -51.74
CA ASN A 883 22.07 -28.96 -52.78
C ASN A 883 23.37 -29.25 -53.54
N ASP A 884 23.24 -29.77 -54.77
CA ASP A 884 24.39 -30.22 -55.57
C ASP A 884 25.34 -29.07 -55.94
N ALA A 885 24.82 -27.86 -56.18
CA ALA A 885 25.64 -26.69 -56.53
C ALA A 885 26.51 -26.25 -55.34
N VAL A 886 25.94 -26.23 -54.13
CA VAL A 886 26.68 -26.00 -52.89
C VAL A 886 27.69 -27.12 -52.67
N HIS A 887 27.30 -28.38 -52.86
CA HIS A 887 28.20 -29.53 -52.71
C HIS A 887 29.43 -29.42 -53.63
N MET A 888 29.24 -29.10 -54.91
CA MET A 888 30.34 -28.93 -55.88
C MET A 888 31.27 -27.79 -55.47
N SER A 889 30.71 -26.64 -55.08
CA SER A 889 31.50 -25.47 -54.65
C SER A 889 32.30 -25.76 -53.39
N LEU A 890 31.69 -26.38 -52.37
CA LEU A 890 32.41 -26.74 -51.15
C LEU A 890 33.48 -27.79 -51.41
N THR A 891 33.22 -28.75 -52.29
CA THR A 891 34.20 -29.79 -52.65
C THR A 891 35.44 -29.19 -53.30
N ALA A 892 35.28 -28.19 -54.16
CA ALA A 892 36.39 -27.46 -54.77
C ALA A 892 37.13 -26.56 -53.75
N LEU A 893 36.39 -25.81 -52.93
CA LEU A 893 36.95 -24.81 -52.01
C LEU A 893 37.56 -25.40 -50.74
N LEU A 894 36.98 -26.47 -50.18
CA LEU A 894 37.44 -27.12 -48.94
C LEU A 894 38.16 -28.45 -49.18
N THR A 895 38.21 -28.95 -50.43
CA THR A 895 38.62 -30.32 -50.80
C THR A 895 37.59 -31.39 -50.42
N PRO A 896 37.54 -32.53 -51.16
CA PRO A 896 36.61 -33.63 -50.86
C PRO A 896 36.73 -34.19 -49.44
N TYR A 897 37.95 -34.24 -48.89
CA TYR A 897 38.18 -34.77 -47.55
C TYR A 897 37.48 -33.95 -46.47
N LEU A 898 37.69 -32.62 -46.44
CA LEU A 898 37.08 -31.77 -45.41
C LEU A 898 35.56 -31.67 -45.58
N VAL A 899 35.04 -31.72 -46.81
CA VAL A 899 33.60 -31.77 -47.05
C VAL A 899 32.98 -33.05 -46.48
N ASN A 900 33.62 -34.20 -46.64
CA ASN A 900 33.13 -35.45 -46.04
C ASN A 900 33.10 -35.38 -44.49
N GLN A 901 34.05 -34.65 -43.88
CA GLN A 901 34.08 -34.47 -42.44
C GLN A 901 32.90 -33.62 -41.91
N LEU A 902 32.26 -32.77 -42.73
CA LEU A 902 31.08 -31.98 -42.31
C LEU A 902 29.91 -32.83 -41.80
N SER A 903 29.88 -34.12 -42.16
CA SER A 903 28.85 -35.09 -41.73
C SER A 903 29.32 -36.06 -40.64
N ARG A 904 30.62 -36.07 -40.31
CA ARG A 904 31.26 -37.12 -39.49
C ARG A 904 31.96 -36.59 -38.24
N SER A 905 32.51 -35.38 -38.30
CA SER A 905 33.32 -34.79 -37.23
C SER A 905 32.61 -33.62 -36.56
N GLU A 906 33.01 -33.36 -35.32
CA GLU A 906 32.56 -32.19 -34.57
C GLU A 906 33.09 -30.89 -35.21
N PRO A 907 32.33 -29.77 -35.19
CA PRO A 907 32.74 -28.52 -35.83
C PRO A 907 34.11 -28.00 -35.38
N ALA A 908 34.48 -28.20 -34.11
CA ALA A 908 35.74 -27.76 -33.55
C ALA A 908 36.96 -28.50 -34.16
N GLU A 909 36.81 -29.79 -34.47
CA GLU A 909 37.87 -30.60 -35.08
C GLU A 909 38.16 -30.13 -36.51
N ILE A 910 37.10 -29.91 -37.29
CA ILE A 910 37.20 -29.43 -38.67
C ILE A 910 37.83 -28.04 -38.70
N LEU A 911 37.39 -27.14 -37.81
CA LEU A 911 37.96 -25.79 -37.71
C LEU A 911 39.41 -25.81 -37.25
N LYS A 912 39.81 -26.75 -36.38
CA LYS A 912 41.21 -26.94 -35.99
C LYS A 912 42.06 -27.40 -37.18
N ILE A 913 41.59 -28.37 -37.96
CA ILE A 913 42.29 -28.82 -39.19
C ILE A 913 42.42 -27.64 -40.17
N LEU A 914 41.34 -26.88 -40.37
CA LEU A 914 41.33 -25.70 -41.26
C LEU A 914 42.30 -24.60 -40.83
N ASN A 915 42.63 -24.49 -39.54
CA ASN A 915 43.52 -23.45 -39.01
C ASN A 915 44.90 -23.99 -38.58
N SER A 916 45.25 -25.23 -38.94
CA SER A 916 46.55 -25.85 -38.70
C SER A 916 47.19 -26.35 -40.00
N ASN A 917 48.51 -26.54 -40.00
CA ASN A 917 49.18 -27.18 -41.13
C ASN A 917 48.95 -28.69 -41.07
N THR A 918 48.34 -29.24 -42.11
CA THR A 918 48.07 -30.67 -42.23
C THR A 918 48.59 -31.16 -43.57
N GLU A 919 49.49 -32.15 -43.54
CA GLU A 919 49.93 -32.87 -44.73
C GLU A 919 49.77 -34.37 -44.46
N ASN A 920 48.71 -34.94 -45.01
CA ASN A 920 48.43 -36.37 -44.95
C ASN A 920 47.91 -36.85 -46.32
N PRO A 921 47.78 -38.16 -46.55
CA PRO A 921 47.36 -38.69 -47.85
C PRO A 921 46.02 -38.16 -48.39
N TYR A 922 45.15 -37.63 -47.54
CA TYR A 922 43.85 -37.07 -47.92
C TYR A 922 43.84 -35.54 -48.05
N LEU A 923 44.82 -34.83 -47.49
CA LEU A 923 44.81 -33.38 -47.38
C LEU A 923 46.22 -32.80 -47.37
N ILE A 924 46.51 -31.94 -48.36
CA ILE A 924 47.62 -30.99 -48.34
C ILE A 924 47.05 -29.60 -48.04
N TRP A 925 47.24 -29.14 -46.80
CA TRP A 925 46.70 -27.88 -46.29
C TRP A 925 47.74 -27.12 -45.47
N ASP A 926 48.27 -26.04 -46.02
CA ASP A 926 49.31 -25.22 -45.41
C ASP A 926 48.94 -23.73 -45.40
N ASN A 927 49.89 -22.88 -45.01
CA ASN A 927 49.67 -21.43 -45.03
C ASN A 927 49.45 -20.88 -46.45
N ALA A 928 50.04 -21.49 -47.48
CA ALA A 928 49.93 -21.04 -48.86
C ALA A 928 48.53 -21.37 -49.42
N THR A 929 48.04 -22.60 -49.23
CA THR A 929 46.68 -22.99 -49.66
C THR A 929 45.61 -22.17 -48.95
N ARG A 930 45.77 -21.93 -47.64
CA ARG A 930 44.85 -21.05 -46.90
C ARG A 930 44.87 -19.61 -47.40
N ALA A 931 46.05 -19.05 -47.67
CA ALA A 931 46.18 -17.68 -48.17
C ALA A 931 45.56 -17.55 -49.56
N GLU A 932 45.78 -18.53 -50.44
CA GLU A 932 45.20 -18.60 -51.80
C GLU A 932 43.67 -18.60 -51.74
N LEU A 933 43.07 -19.52 -50.98
CA LEU A 933 41.62 -19.58 -50.81
C LEU A 933 41.08 -18.30 -50.16
N THR A 934 41.72 -17.80 -49.11
CA THR A 934 41.28 -16.58 -48.41
C THR A 934 41.27 -15.38 -49.34
N GLU A 935 42.27 -15.23 -50.22
CA GLU A 935 42.34 -14.14 -51.19
C GLU A 935 41.27 -14.26 -52.28
N TYR A 936 41.05 -15.48 -52.78
CA TYR A 936 39.96 -15.76 -53.70
C TYR A 936 38.60 -15.39 -53.06
N LEU A 937 38.31 -15.88 -51.86
CA LEU A 937 37.05 -15.59 -51.15
C LEU A 937 36.88 -14.09 -50.87
N LYS A 938 37.94 -13.39 -50.46
CA LYS A 938 37.90 -11.93 -50.23
C LYS A 938 37.58 -11.17 -51.52
N THR A 939 38.13 -11.59 -52.64
CA THR A 939 37.87 -11.03 -53.97
C THR A 939 36.43 -11.27 -54.38
N GLN A 940 35.97 -12.53 -54.37
CA GLN A 940 34.60 -12.89 -54.73
C GLN A 940 33.56 -12.19 -53.86
N ARG A 941 33.77 -12.17 -52.53
CA ARG A 941 32.91 -11.45 -51.59
C ARG A 941 32.83 -9.96 -51.90
N ARG A 942 33.98 -9.31 -52.15
CA ARG A 942 34.04 -7.87 -52.43
C ARG A 942 33.30 -7.54 -53.72
N ASP A 943 33.54 -8.33 -54.77
CA ASP A 943 33.00 -8.06 -56.09
C ASP A 943 31.49 -8.34 -56.10
N LYS A 944 31.04 -9.43 -55.46
CA LYS A 944 29.62 -9.74 -55.28
C LYS A 944 28.84 -8.62 -54.58
N ILE A 945 29.42 -8.00 -53.55
CA ILE A 945 28.77 -6.91 -52.82
C ILE A 945 28.80 -5.59 -53.60
N ARG A 946 29.84 -5.32 -54.39
CA ARG A 946 30.01 -4.05 -55.11
C ARG A 946 29.30 -4.00 -56.46
N SER A 947 29.44 -5.04 -57.28
CA SER A 947 28.90 -5.09 -58.64
C SER A 947 27.73 -6.07 -58.78
N GLY A 948 27.50 -6.95 -57.81
CA GLY A 948 26.52 -8.04 -57.92
C GLY A 948 27.04 -9.27 -58.68
N GLU A 949 28.22 -9.16 -59.27
CA GLU A 949 28.89 -10.20 -60.05
C GLU A 949 29.91 -10.94 -59.19
N CYS A 950 30.07 -12.24 -59.46
CA CYS A 950 31.12 -13.08 -58.93
C CYS A 950 31.50 -14.11 -59.99
N ASP A 951 32.44 -14.98 -59.66
CA ASP A 951 32.72 -16.20 -60.41
C ASP A 951 31.41 -16.91 -60.81
N PRO A 952 31.14 -17.10 -62.12
CA PRO A 952 29.94 -17.80 -62.60
C PRO A 952 29.80 -19.23 -62.10
N SER A 953 30.93 -19.87 -61.75
CA SER A 953 30.98 -21.21 -61.16
C SER A 953 30.72 -21.20 -59.65
N TYR A 954 30.64 -20.02 -59.03
CA TYR A 954 30.53 -19.83 -57.58
C TYR A 954 31.63 -20.56 -56.77
N GLY A 955 32.78 -20.81 -57.41
CA GLY A 955 33.92 -21.50 -56.83
C GLY A 955 33.99 -22.99 -57.12
N SER A 956 33.04 -23.59 -57.86
CA SER A 956 33.12 -25.01 -58.23
C SER A 956 34.30 -25.33 -59.13
N ASP A 957 34.81 -24.36 -59.88
CA ASP A 957 35.98 -24.52 -60.77
C ASP A 957 37.31 -24.13 -60.09
N PHE A 958 37.27 -23.74 -58.81
CA PHE A 958 38.46 -23.36 -58.06
C PHE A 958 39.43 -24.54 -57.91
N LYS A 959 40.71 -24.29 -58.15
CA LYS A 959 41.78 -25.28 -58.02
C LYS A 959 42.97 -24.67 -57.33
N PHE A 960 43.44 -25.32 -56.26
CA PHE A 960 44.65 -24.91 -55.56
C PHE A 960 45.88 -25.09 -56.44
N THR A 961 46.71 -24.06 -56.51
CA THR A 961 48.01 -24.12 -57.21
C THR A 961 48.90 -25.26 -56.69
N ALA A 962 48.88 -25.50 -55.37
CA ALA A 962 49.63 -26.58 -54.72
C ALA A 962 49.22 -27.99 -55.19
N HIS A 963 47.99 -28.17 -55.68
CA HIS A 963 47.48 -29.47 -56.13
C HIS A 963 47.73 -29.70 -57.63
N ALA A 964 48.11 -28.67 -58.39
CA ALA A 964 48.24 -28.75 -59.85
C ALA A 964 49.34 -29.71 -60.32
N SER A 965 50.40 -29.88 -59.52
CA SER A 965 51.52 -30.80 -59.80
C SER A 965 51.40 -32.17 -59.12
N GLU A 966 50.32 -32.41 -58.36
CA GLU A 966 50.15 -33.63 -57.57
C GLU A 966 49.36 -34.71 -58.34
N LEU A 967 49.74 -35.98 -58.17
CA LEU A 967 48.96 -37.11 -58.68
C LEU A 967 47.92 -37.52 -57.63
N ILE A 968 46.64 -37.30 -57.94
CA ILE A 968 45.52 -37.61 -57.05
C ILE A 968 44.72 -38.78 -57.62
N ILE A 969 44.63 -39.88 -56.88
CA ILE A 969 43.84 -41.07 -57.26
C ILE A 969 42.83 -41.37 -56.16
N GLY A 970 41.53 -41.36 -56.48
CA GLY A 970 40.48 -41.64 -55.50
C GLY A 970 40.45 -40.66 -54.31
N GLY A 971 40.90 -39.42 -54.53
CA GLY A 971 41.03 -38.40 -53.47
C GLY A 971 42.30 -38.52 -52.63
N ILE A 972 43.25 -39.39 -53.00
CA ILE A 972 44.50 -39.61 -52.28
C ILE A 972 45.68 -38.98 -53.04
N PHE A 973 46.46 -38.15 -52.34
CA PHE A 973 47.72 -37.60 -52.82
C PHE A 973 48.81 -38.69 -52.79
N VAL A 974 49.10 -39.28 -53.96
CA VAL A 974 49.95 -40.50 -54.06
C VAL A 974 51.38 -40.24 -53.55
N ARG A 975 51.92 -39.03 -53.76
CA ARG A 975 53.23 -38.65 -53.23
C ARG A 975 53.28 -38.75 -51.71
N VAL A 976 52.33 -38.11 -51.03
CA VAL A 976 52.25 -38.08 -49.56
C VAL A 976 51.95 -39.48 -49.00
N TYR A 977 51.11 -40.27 -49.66
CA TYR A 977 50.87 -41.67 -49.28
C TYR A 977 52.13 -42.54 -49.35
N ASN A 978 52.94 -42.38 -50.40
CA ASN A 978 54.20 -43.12 -50.53
C ASN A 978 55.21 -42.73 -49.43
N GLU A 979 55.23 -41.46 -49.03
CA GLU A 979 56.04 -40.96 -47.90
C GLU A 979 55.50 -41.45 -46.55
N GLN A 980 54.19 -41.68 -46.43
CA GLN A 980 53.48 -42.13 -45.23
C GLN A 980 52.79 -43.49 -45.43
N ALA A 981 53.52 -44.51 -45.88
CA ALA A 981 52.95 -45.79 -46.34
C ALA A 981 52.16 -46.59 -45.28
N THR A 982 52.28 -46.25 -43.99
CA THR A 982 51.53 -46.85 -42.88
C THR A 982 50.26 -46.07 -42.50
N PHE A 983 49.94 -44.98 -43.21
CA PHE A 983 48.77 -44.16 -42.93
C PHE A 983 47.48 -44.96 -43.20
N PRO A 984 46.57 -45.09 -42.22
CA PRO A 984 45.34 -45.84 -42.39
C PRO A 984 44.40 -45.11 -43.35
N LEU A 985 44.14 -45.71 -44.52
CA LEU A 985 43.12 -45.21 -45.44
C LEU A 985 41.73 -45.58 -44.89
N GLU A 986 40.84 -44.59 -44.83
CA GLU A 986 39.43 -44.81 -44.53
C GLU A 986 38.82 -45.69 -45.63
N VAL A 987 38.19 -46.80 -45.23
CA VAL A 987 37.50 -47.70 -46.17
C VAL A 987 36.29 -46.95 -46.72
N SER A 988 36.37 -46.58 -48.00
CA SER A 988 35.25 -46.02 -48.75
C SER A 988 34.09 -47.02 -48.74
N LYS A 989 33.02 -46.72 -48.00
CA LYS A 989 31.70 -47.22 -48.38
C LYS A 989 31.29 -46.42 -49.61
N ILE A 990 31.59 -46.99 -50.78
CA ILE A 990 31.00 -46.56 -52.05
C ILE A 990 29.48 -46.62 -51.94
#